data_AF-A0A196PI45-F1
#
_entry.id   AF-A0A196PI45-F1
#
_cell.length_a   1.000
_cell.length_b   1.000
_cell.length_c   1.000
_cell.angle_alpha   90.00
_cell.angle_beta   90.00
_cell.angle_gamma   90.00
#
_symmetry.space_group_name_H-M   'P 1'
#
loop_
_entity.id
_entity.type
_entity.pdbx_description
1 polymer ?
#
loop_
_entity_poly.entity_id
_entity_poly.type
_entity_poly.pdbx_seq_one_letter_code
_entity_poly.pdbx_strand_id
1 'polypeptide(L)'
;MLHAMESRWRYPIAILLGLGVGIWIGAAIATLYLMARFGDDLGGFDILEPWVLNLSDPRIKANPAVEHTAWLITALPALLLAATGATSVHRGSLTDYDDAHFQSRPELRRNRMSASLSQNGFLFGKLGSPASRAPFVSATPDRFPHAMMIAPTGRGKGVGFVLPNLLHFQGSAVILDVKGENFEKTSIHRQKALNNQVWYFSPYDYVQPEGKNGPVLTRTHRFNPLQRIADLPSPEQQYTAVNTMADLFLIVESVNAQSFFQAGRSLFVASCLYAIETGKPTIGEALRIMTGGGNKKEFYKQAAMQTVNPVVAEIFLSMADEVDKILDSYVSVIRGAGLELWLDPAVDRATQASDFDFGTFRREPQSLYIVVQPEHLKTLAPLIRLLFADAIACLQRAHPGPDEPHPVMFLMDEFDQLGKQPLVLQSIKTIRSYGGRLFIISQSIPGLEGIYGETDRRALQAGAGVQIYMTPQDDRTADVLSAALGKRTIVGKTRSQATVRKLSESANISRRSEERALVSPAELLRFPLDKVLVLPEGQYPIKADHIRYYADRHFEEIDKARHGHALPYPPAAAPVSSRPKKITLEKPEPTAPAAISMGDKEFETAVQTYTGALQGYAEAARAKPKKTRFGGRARSSDAKARG
;
A
#
# COMPACT_ATOMS: atom_id res chain seq x y z
N MET A 1 47.29 16.28 -27.76
CA MET A 1 47.38 15.72 -26.39
C MET A 1 46.41 16.36 -25.39
N LEU A 2 46.41 17.68 -25.18
CA LEU A 2 45.51 18.35 -24.19
C LEU A 2 44.01 18.16 -24.45
N HIS A 3 43.64 17.95 -25.71
CA HIS A 3 42.26 17.69 -26.14
C HIS A 3 41.71 16.35 -25.62
N ALA A 4 42.57 15.41 -25.19
CA ALA A 4 42.19 14.08 -24.70
C ALA A 4 42.07 13.99 -23.16
N MET A 5 42.53 14.99 -22.41
CA MET A 5 42.43 14.98 -20.94
C MET A 5 40.98 15.30 -20.50
N GLU A 6 40.47 14.64 -19.45
CA GLU A 6 39.13 14.86 -18.88
C GLU A 6 39.17 15.64 -17.53
N SER A 7 40.33 16.16 -17.11
CA SER A 7 40.53 16.66 -15.73
C SER A 7 40.29 18.16 -15.53
N ARG A 8 40.08 18.54 -14.26
CA ARG A 8 40.09 19.93 -13.74
C ARG A 8 41.36 20.73 -14.07
N TRP A 9 42.42 20.06 -14.53
CA TRP A 9 43.71 20.66 -14.86
C TRP A 9 43.84 21.15 -16.31
N ARG A 10 42.83 20.92 -17.16
CA ARG A 10 42.89 21.26 -18.59
C ARG A 10 43.07 22.76 -18.85
N TYR A 11 42.26 23.58 -18.20
CA TYR A 11 42.35 25.03 -18.30
C TYR A 11 43.68 25.58 -17.76
N PRO A 12 44.11 25.25 -16.51
CA PRO A 12 45.36 25.78 -16.01
C PRO A 12 46.57 25.30 -16.83
N ILE A 13 46.61 24.05 -17.32
CA ILE A 13 47.72 23.58 -18.16
C ILE A 13 47.74 24.29 -19.52
N ALA A 14 46.59 24.47 -20.19
CA ALA A 14 46.53 25.16 -21.47
C ALA A 14 46.89 26.65 -21.35
N ILE A 15 46.46 27.30 -20.27
CA ILE A 15 46.81 28.69 -19.97
C ILE A 15 48.31 28.79 -19.65
N LEU A 16 48.87 27.89 -18.83
CA LEU A 16 50.30 27.90 -18.49
C LEU A 16 51.19 27.65 -19.72
N LEU A 17 50.80 26.74 -20.61
CA LEU A 17 51.52 26.51 -21.87
C LEU A 17 51.41 27.72 -22.81
N GLY A 18 50.22 28.32 -22.94
CA GLY A 18 50.02 29.53 -23.72
C GLY A 18 50.83 30.72 -23.19
N LEU A 19 50.85 30.91 -21.86
CA LEU A 19 51.68 31.92 -21.19
C LEU A 19 53.17 31.65 -21.40
N GLY A 20 53.64 30.41 -21.19
CA GLY A 20 55.06 30.08 -21.34
C GLY A 20 55.58 30.30 -22.75
N VAL A 21 54.85 29.81 -23.76
CA VAL A 21 55.20 30.01 -25.17
C VAL A 21 55.10 31.49 -25.56
N GLY A 22 54.05 32.18 -25.11
CA GLY A 22 53.87 33.58 -25.46
C GLY A 22 54.83 34.53 -24.75
N ILE A 23 55.29 34.23 -23.52
CA ILE A 23 56.39 34.95 -22.87
C ILE A 23 57.69 34.70 -23.64
N TRP A 24 57.93 33.48 -24.09
CA TRP A 24 59.16 33.16 -24.85
C TRP A 24 59.22 33.90 -26.19
N ILE A 25 58.12 33.87 -26.97
CA ILE A 25 58.00 34.63 -28.23
C ILE A 25 58.05 36.15 -27.96
N GLY A 26 57.32 36.61 -26.94
CA GLY A 26 57.28 38.02 -26.57
C GLY A 26 58.64 38.56 -26.15
N ALA A 27 59.42 37.79 -25.38
CA ALA A 27 60.76 38.16 -24.95
C ALA A 27 61.75 38.17 -26.12
N ALA A 28 61.62 37.25 -27.08
CA ALA A 28 62.41 37.26 -28.32
C ALA A 28 62.14 38.54 -29.15
N ILE A 29 60.87 38.91 -29.33
CA ILE A 29 60.49 40.15 -30.05
C ILE A 29 60.93 41.40 -29.29
N ALA A 30 60.79 41.42 -27.96
CA ALA A 30 61.24 42.53 -27.13
C ALA A 30 62.77 42.71 -27.22
N THR A 31 63.52 41.60 -27.29
CA THR A 31 64.99 41.64 -27.46
C THR A 31 65.40 42.21 -28.82
N LEU A 32 64.72 41.81 -29.90
CA LEU A 32 64.95 42.39 -31.24
C LEU A 32 64.63 43.89 -31.26
N TYR A 33 63.55 44.31 -30.60
CA TYR A 33 63.21 45.73 -30.47
C TYR A 33 64.30 46.51 -29.73
N LEU A 34 64.83 45.96 -28.63
CA LEU A 34 65.91 46.59 -27.86
C LEU A 34 67.20 46.68 -28.66
N MET A 35 67.61 45.61 -29.35
CA MET A 35 68.80 45.60 -30.22
C MET A 35 68.69 46.67 -31.33
N ALA A 36 67.54 46.75 -31.99
CA ALA A 36 67.29 47.76 -33.02
C ALA A 36 67.27 49.19 -32.45
N ARG A 37 66.78 49.38 -31.21
CA ARG A 37 66.68 50.69 -30.57
C ARG A 37 68.03 51.24 -30.11
N PHE A 38 68.93 50.36 -29.65
CA PHE A 38 70.28 50.74 -29.20
C PHE A 38 71.36 50.61 -30.29
N GLY A 39 71.01 50.12 -31.48
CA GLY A 39 71.93 49.98 -32.61
C GLY A 39 72.90 48.81 -32.47
N ASP A 40 72.52 47.78 -31.69
CA ASP A 40 73.30 46.56 -31.50
C ASP A 40 73.20 45.66 -32.76
N ASP A 41 74.23 44.87 -33.05
CA ASP A 41 74.28 43.98 -34.23
C ASP A 41 73.26 42.82 -34.12
N LEU A 42 72.45 42.64 -35.17
CA LEU A 42 71.42 41.61 -35.27
C LEU A 42 71.99 40.22 -35.59
N GLY A 43 73.25 40.14 -36.04
CA GLY A 43 73.92 38.87 -36.38
C GLY A 43 74.12 37.91 -35.20
N GLY A 44 74.01 38.39 -33.96
CA GLY A 44 74.14 37.60 -32.73
C GLY A 44 72.81 37.12 -32.12
N PHE A 45 71.66 37.35 -32.78
CA PHE A 45 70.36 36.94 -32.25
C PHE A 45 70.03 35.48 -32.56
N ASP A 46 69.79 34.65 -31.54
CA ASP A 46 69.69 33.19 -31.70
C ASP A 46 68.28 32.55 -31.62
N ILE A 47 67.17 33.13 -31.21
CA ILE A 47 65.87 32.44 -30.95
C ILE A 47 65.85 31.22 -29.99
N LEU A 48 66.89 30.40 -29.80
CA LEU A 48 66.94 29.31 -28.80
C LEU A 48 67.56 29.65 -27.44
N GLU A 49 68.37 30.70 -27.31
CA GLU A 49 68.86 31.22 -26.02
C GLU A 49 67.77 31.81 -25.08
N PRO A 50 68.02 31.94 -23.76
CA PRO A 50 67.05 32.53 -22.81
C PRO A 50 67.03 34.08 -22.85
N TRP A 51 66.10 34.66 -23.61
CA TRP A 51 65.93 36.13 -23.82
C TRP A 51 65.53 36.95 -22.58
N VAL A 52 65.18 36.28 -21.48
CA VAL A 52 64.53 36.90 -20.30
C VAL A 52 65.50 37.74 -19.45
N LEU A 53 66.81 37.76 -19.75
CA LEU A 53 67.82 38.35 -18.85
C LEU A 53 68.48 39.66 -19.29
N ASN A 54 68.14 40.24 -20.46
CA ASN A 54 68.77 41.51 -20.87
C ASN A 54 67.97 42.78 -20.51
N LEU A 55 66.93 42.68 -19.67
CA LEU A 55 66.30 43.85 -19.00
C LEU A 55 67.20 44.46 -17.91
N SER A 56 68.33 43.81 -17.61
CA SER A 56 69.34 44.24 -16.65
C SER A 56 70.25 45.35 -17.21
N ASP A 57 70.18 45.60 -18.52
CA ASP A 57 71.04 46.56 -19.21
C ASP A 57 70.84 47.99 -18.63
N PRO A 58 71.92 48.67 -18.17
CA PRO A 58 71.84 50.04 -17.68
C PRO A 58 71.17 51.01 -18.66
N ARG A 59 71.29 50.76 -19.97
CA ARG A 59 70.70 51.57 -21.05
C ARG A 59 69.17 51.54 -21.03
N ILE A 60 68.57 50.44 -20.57
CA ILE A 60 67.12 50.26 -20.47
C ILE A 60 66.59 50.97 -19.21
N LYS A 61 67.28 50.79 -18.07
CA LYS A 61 66.91 51.45 -16.79
C LYS A 61 67.01 52.97 -16.84
N ALA A 62 67.85 53.52 -17.73
CA ALA A 62 67.94 54.96 -17.97
C ALA A 62 66.75 55.54 -18.77
N ASN A 63 65.91 54.70 -19.39
CA ASN A 63 64.80 55.14 -20.23
C ASN A 63 63.48 54.36 -19.92
N PRO A 64 62.68 54.84 -18.96
CA PRO A 64 61.46 54.14 -18.51
C PRO A 64 60.47 53.83 -19.64
N ALA A 65 60.38 54.68 -20.67
CA ALA A 65 59.47 54.46 -21.79
C ALA A 65 59.87 53.22 -22.64
N VAL A 66 61.17 52.97 -22.78
CA VAL A 66 61.71 51.81 -23.52
C VAL A 66 61.46 50.53 -22.72
N GLU A 67 61.64 50.58 -21.40
CA GLU A 67 61.32 49.49 -20.48
C GLU A 67 59.82 49.11 -20.55
N HIS A 68 58.92 50.10 -20.44
CA HIS A 68 57.48 49.86 -20.57
C HIS A 68 57.11 49.24 -21.92
N THR A 69 57.74 49.68 -23.00
CA THR A 69 57.47 49.16 -24.35
C THR A 69 57.93 47.70 -24.49
N ALA A 70 59.11 47.35 -23.96
CA ALA A 70 59.61 45.97 -23.95
C ALA A 70 58.71 45.03 -23.12
N TRP A 71 58.22 45.49 -21.96
CA TRP A 71 57.26 44.75 -21.16
C TRP A 71 55.91 44.53 -21.88
N LEU A 72 55.40 45.55 -22.57
CA LEU A 72 54.17 45.43 -23.37
C LEU A 72 54.32 44.45 -24.54
N ILE A 73 55.45 44.51 -25.25
CA ILE A 73 55.78 43.58 -26.35
C ILE A 73 55.88 42.14 -25.84
N THR A 74 56.34 41.94 -24.60
CA THR A 74 56.42 40.61 -23.99
C THR A 74 55.05 40.12 -23.48
N ALA A 75 54.26 41.00 -22.88
CA ALA A 75 52.98 40.66 -22.26
C ALA A 75 51.87 40.40 -23.29
N LEU A 76 51.85 41.11 -24.42
CA LEU A 76 50.76 41.02 -25.40
C LEU A 76 50.67 39.61 -26.05
N PRO A 77 51.75 39.00 -26.57
CA PRO A 77 51.71 37.63 -27.11
C PRO A 77 51.40 36.58 -26.04
N ALA A 78 51.89 36.77 -24.81
CA ALA A 78 51.59 35.91 -23.67
C ALA A 78 50.09 35.86 -23.36
N LEU A 79 49.43 37.03 -23.27
CA LEU A 79 48.00 37.12 -23.02
C LEU A 79 47.18 36.55 -24.19
N LEU A 80 47.59 36.83 -25.43
CA LEU A 80 46.86 36.39 -26.63
C LEU A 80 46.92 34.86 -26.77
N LEU A 81 48.10 34.25 -26.59
CA LEU A 81 48.25 32.80 -26.64
C LEU A 81 47.66 32.08 -25.43
N ALA A 82 47.66 32.71 -24.24
CA ALA A 82 46.92 32.18 -23.09
C ALA A 82 45.40 32.17 -23.34
N ALA A 83 44.87 33.23 -23.95
CA ALA A 83 43.46 33.32 -24.33
C ALA A 83 43.11 32.30 -25.43
N THR A 84 43.92 32.15 -26.47
CA THR A 84 43.75 31.11 -27.50
C THR A 84 43.87 29.70 -26.90
N GLY A 85 44.79 29.51 -25.95
CA GLY A 85 44.91 28.29 -25.17
C GLY A 85 43.60 27.97 -24.45
N ALA A 86 43.06 28.92 -23.69
CA ALA A 86 41.81 28.77 -22.96
C ALA A 86 40.60 28.48 -23.86
N THR A 87 40.48 29.18 -25.00
CA THR A 87 39.37 28.97 -25.95
C THR A 87 39.49 27.63 -26.69
N SER A 88 40.72 27.18 -27.02
CA SER A 88 40.94 25.90 -27.71
C SER A 88 40.55 24.66 -26.90
N VAL A 89 40.56 24.75 -25.56
CA VAL A 89 40.09 23.67 -24.66
C VAL A 89 38.66 23.88 -24.17
N HIS A 90 38.06 25.03 -24.45
CA HIS A 90 36.67 25.29 -24.12
C HIS A 90 35.77 24.31 -24.88
N ARG A 91 34.96 23.55 -24.14
CA ARG A 91 33.91 22.70 -24.68
C ARG A 91 32.59 23.25 -24.21
N GLY A 92 31.61 23.38 -25.11
CA GLY A 92 30.23 23.65 -24.72
C GLY A 92 29.76 22.62 -23.68
N SER A 93 28.96 23.05 -22.72
CA SER A 93 28.29 22.09 -21.84
C SER A 93 27.34 21.27 -22.68
N LEU A 94 27.39 19.94 -22.55
CA LEU A 94 26.35 19.09 -23.08
C LEU A 94 25.04 19.41 -22.33
N THR A 95 23.91 19.25 -23.00
CA THR A 95 22.61 19.32 -22.33
C THR A 95 22.50 18.15 -21.35
N ASP A 96 22.33 18.48 -20.07
CA ASP A 96 21.94 17.53 -19.03
C ASP A 96 20.41 17.55 -18.93
N TYR A 97 19.78 16.38 -19.03
CA TYR A 97 18.32 16.22 -18.98
C TYR A 97 17.84 15.99 -17.54
N ASP A 98 18.22 14.84 -16.98
CA ASP A 98 17.83 14.39 -15.64
C ASP A 98 19.00 13.63 -14.99
N ASP A 99 19.01 13.56 -13.65
CA ASP A 99 20.14 13.13 -12.84
C ASP A 99 19.84 11.96 -11.89
N ALA A 100 18.75 11.21 -12.13
CA ALA A 100 18.36 10.09 -11.28
C ALA A 100 19.51 9.10 -11.05
N HIS A 101 19.79 8.81 -9.78
CA HIS A 101 20.84 7.88 -9.37
C HIS A 101 20.45 7.19 -8.06
N PHE A 102 21.19 6.14 -7.69
CA PHE A 102 21.02 5.53 -6.38
C PHE A 102 21.79 6.31 -5.32
N GLN A 103 21.18 6.52 -4.14
CA GLN A 103 21.82 7.24 -3.05
C GLN A 103 23.19 6.66 -2.69
N SER A 104 24.18 7.54 -2.62
CA SER A 104 25.51 7.27 -2.08
C SER A 104 25.48 7.18 -0.55
N ARG A 105 26.54 6.63 0.07
CA ARG A 105 26.66 6.56 1.54
C ARG A 105 26.56 7.94 2.23
N PRO A 106 27.18 9.02 1.71
CA PRO A 106 26.98 10.37 2.26
C PRO A 106 25.53 10.85 2.19
N GLU A 107 24.81 10.55 1.10
CA GLU A 107 23.39 10.90 0.94
C GLU A 107 22.52 10.12 1.91
N LEU A 108 22.72 8.81 2.04
CA LEU A 108 22.02 7.98 3.02
C LEU A 108 22.15 8.54 4.44
N ARG A 109 23.34 9.01 4.82
CA ARG A 109 23.59 9.62 6.13
C ARG A 109 22.92 10.99 6.25
N ARG A 110 23.06 11.87 5.24
CA ARG A 110 22.42 13.20 5.22
C ARG A 110 20.90 13.07 5.30
N ASN A 111 20.37 12.11 4.56
CA ASN A 111 18.97 11.77 4.49
C ASN A 111 18.55 10.84 5.62
N ARG A 112 19.34 10.57 6.68
CA ARG A 112 18.93 9.75 7.83
C ARG A 112 18.20 8.44 7.45
N MET A 113 18.71 7.76 6.42
CA MET A 113 18.21 6.47 5.91
C MET A 113 19.15 5.31 6.26
N SER A 114 20.09 5.52 7.19
CA SER A 114 21.04 4.51 7.64
C SER A 114 21.10 4.51 9.16
N ALA A 115 20.81 3.36 9.77
CA ALA A 115 20.87 3.18 11.22
C ALA A 115 21.34 1.78 11.61
N SER A 116 21.90 1.67 12.81
CA SER A 116 22.11 0.40 13.51
C SER A 116 20.86 0.00 14.30
N LEU A 117 20.74 -1.29 14.63
CA LEU A 117 19.62 -1.84 15.41
C LEU A 117 19.55 -1.33 16.86
N SER A 118 20.52 -0.53 17.30
CA SER A 118 20.48 0.17 18.60
C SER A 118 19.48 1.33 18.61
N GLN A 119 19.05 1.82 17.45
CA GLN A 119 18.04 2.86 17.33
C GLN A 119 16.72 2.19 16.92
N ASN A 120 15.63 2.52 17.61
CA ASN A 120 14.30 2.04 17.21
C ASN A 120 13.92 2.66 15.85
N GLY A 121 13.52 1.81 14.91
CA GLY A 121 13.24 2.24 13.55
C GLY A 121 12.55 1.16 12.73
N PHE A 122 12.15 1.53 11.53
CA PHE A 122 11.69 0.58 10.53
C PHE A 122 12.84 0.17 9.63
N LEU A 123 12.87 -1.11 9.27
CA LEU A 123 13.94 -1.73 8.48
C LEU A 123 13.43 -1.98 7.06
N PHE A 124 14.14 -1.44 6.07
CA PHE A 124 13.78 -1.54 4.65
C PHE A 124 14.77 -2.37 3.82
N GLY A 125 15.96 -2.63 4.36
CA GLY A 125 17.03 -3.36 3.69
C GLY A 125 18.33 -3.31 4.49
N LYS A 126 19.41 -3.88 3.95
CA LYS A 126 20.75 -3.88 4.54
C LYS A 126 21.78 -3.26 3.59
N LEU A 127 22.75 -2.50 4.11
CA LEU A 127 23.79 -1.85 3.30
C LEU A 127 25.03 -2.73 3.04
N GLY A 128 24.92 -4.02 3.31
CA GLY A 128 25.93 -5.04 3.08
C GLY A 128 25.32 -6.43 3.14
N SER A 129 26.16 -7.47 3.02
CA SER A 129 25.66 -8.84 3.00
C SER A 129 24.85 -9.20 4.26
N PRO A 130 23.91 -10.16 4.18
CA PRO A 130 23.06 -10.53 5.31
C PRO A 130 23.82 -10.85 6.61
N ALA A 131 24.96 -11.52 6.54
CA ALA A 131 25.77 -11.89 7.71
C ALA A 131 26.74 -10.79 8.21
N SER A 132 26.84 -9.66 7.50
CA SER A 132 27.76 -8.58 7.84
C SER A 132 27.25 -7.72 9.01
N ARG A 133 28.15 -6.93 9.63
CA ARG A 133 27.79 -5.88 10.60
C ARG A 133 27.44 -4.53 9.95
N ALA A 134 27.16 -4.55 8.64
CA ALA A 134 26.78 -3.33 7.93
C ALA A 134 25.47 -2.77 8.51
N PRO A 135 25.31 -1.43 8.53
CA PRO A 135 24.07 -0.81 8.98
C PRO A 135 22.89 -1.17 8.06
N PHE A 136 21.70 -0.93 8.57
CA PHE A 136 20.45 -1.16 7.86
C PHE A 136 20.04 0.10 7.11
N VAL A 137 19.27 -0.08 6.03
CA VAL A 137 18.45 1.00 5.48
C VAL A 137 17.26 1.12 6.41
N SER A 138 17.20 2.22 7.13
CA SER A 138 16.24 2.39 8.21
C SER A 138 15.87 3.85 8.41
N ALA A 139 14.64 4.10 8.83
CA ALA A 139 14.18 5.41 9.26
C ALA A 139 13.38 5.29 10.56
N THR A 140 13.36 6.37 11.34
CA THR A 140 12.55 6.44 12.56
C THR A 140 11.06 6.45 12.20
N PRO A 141 10.20 5.90 13.07
CA PRO A 141 8.75 5.85 12.82
C PRO A 141 8.11 7.23 12.63
N ASP A 142 8.70 8.29 13.18
CA ASP A 142 8.13 9.64 13.04
C ASP A 142 8.48 10.31 11.73
N ARG A 143 9.54 9.85 11.06
CA ARG A 143 9.99 10.42 9.79
C ARG A 143 9.22 9.83 8.63
N PHE A 144 9.24 8.49 8.54
CA PHE A 144 8.49 7.74 7.55
C PHE A 144 7.53 6.80 8.29
N PRO A 145 6.29 7.25 8.54
CA PRO A 145 5.37 6.53 9.40
C PRO A 145 4.73 5.34 8.71
N HIS A 146 4.74 5.31 7.39
CA HIS A 146 4.06 4.31 6.59
C HIS A 146 5.09 3.64 5.70
N ALA A 147 4.75 2.45 5.21
CA ALA A 147 5.55 1.73 4.25
C ALA A 147 4.64 0.87 3.37
N MET A 148 4.99 0.76 2.10
CA MET A 148 4.33 -0.12 1.16
C MET A 148 5.35 -1.03 0.51
N MET A 149 5.15 -2.34 0.59
CA MET A 149 6.01 -3.34 -0.02
C MET A 149 5.29 -4.05 -1.16
N ILE A 150 5.90 -4.06 -2.34
CA ILE A 150 5.49 -4.89 -3.48
C ILE A 150 6.49 -6.03 -3.62
N ALA A 151 6.01 -7.24 -3.35
CA ALA A 151 6.85 -8.42 -3.24
C ALA A 151 6.14 -9.67 -3.79
N PRO A 152 6.57 -10.19 -4.95
CA PRO A 152 5.99 -11.40 -5.51
C PRO A 152 6.11 -12.61 -4.56
N THR A 153 5.24 -13.59 -4.76
CA THR A 153 5.20 -14.81 -3.94
C THR A 153 6.55 -15.53 -3.95
N GLY A 154 6.99 -16.00 -2.78
CA GLY A 154 8.24 -16.73 -2.62
C GLY A 154 9.51 -15.88 -2.70
N ARG A 155 9.42 -14.53 -2.78
CA ARG A 155 10.59 -13.63 -2.81
C ARG A 155 11.17 -13.27 -1.45
N GLY A 156 10.63 -13.82 -0.36
CA GLY A 156 11.15 -13.61 0.98
C GLY A 156 10.62 -12.37 1.70
N LYS A 157 9.43 -11.85 1.33
CA LYS A 157 8.77 -10.72 2.02
C LYS A 157 8.74 -10.88 3.54
N GLY A 158 8.40 -12.09 4.01
CA GLY A 158 8.38 -12.45 5.42
C GLY A 158 9.78 -12.35 6.05
N VAL A 159 10.75 -12.96 5.37
CA VAL A 159 12.14 -13.09 5.82
C VAL A 159 12.88 -11.75 5.90
N GLY A 160 12.62 -10.83 4.97
CA GLY A 160 13.40 -9.60 4.83
C GLY A 160 12.72 -8.31 5.23
N PHE A 161 11.41 -8.31 5.44
CA PHE A 161 10.69 -7.11 5.81
C PHE A 161 9.76 -7.34 7.00
N VAL A 162 8.82 -8.29 6.92
CA VAL A 162 7.81 -8.50 7.97
C VAL A 162 8.43 -8.93 9.29
N LEU A 163 9.17 -10.06 9.30
CA LEU A 163 9.77 -10.59 10.52
C LEU A 163 10.82 -9.64 11.12
N PRO A 164 11.78 -9.06 10.36
CA PRO A 164 12.73 -8.12 10.93
C PRO A 164 12.07 -6.90 11.59
N ASN A 165 11.01 -6.34 10.99
CA ASN A 165 10.30 -5.21 11.61
C ASN A 165 9.54 -5.64 12.87
N LEU A 166 8.87 -6.80 12.89
CA LEU A 166 8.18 -7.30 14.08
C LEU A 166 9.14 -7.65 15.23
N LEU A 167 10.36 -8.07 14.93
CA LEU A 167 11.38 -8.37 15.93
C LEU A 167 12.12 -7.12 16.43
N HIS A 168 12.18 -6.04 15.64
CA HIS A 168 12.94 -4.85 15.98
C HIS A 168 12.07 -3.71 16.56
N PHE A 169 10.87 -3.51 16.01
CA PHE A 169 10.01 -2.39 16.39
C PHE A 169 9.43 -2.57 17.79
N GLN A 170 9.74 -1.62 18.68
CA GLN A 170 9.41 -1.69 20.10
C GLN A 170 7.98 -1.26 20.46
N GLY A 171 7.28 -0.58 19.54
CA GLY A 171 5.90 -0.13 19.76
C GLY A 171 4.88 -1.26 19.63
N SER A 172 3.61 -0.91 19.75
CA SER A 172 2.49 -1.84 19.61
C SER A 172 2.27 -2.24 18.16
N ALA A 173 1.73 -3.44 17.93
CA ALA A 173 1.49 -3.95 16.59
C ALA A 173 0.11 -4.62 16.48
N VAL A 174 -0.60 -4.35 15.38
CA VAL A 174 -1.79 -5.07 14.93
C VAL A 174 -1.40 -5.73 13.61
N ILE A 175 -1.33 -7.07 13.61
CA ILE A 175 -0.74 -7.87 12.53
C ILE A 175 -1.83 -8.73 11.89
N LEU A 176 -2.10 -8.52 10.61
CA LEU A 176 -2.76 -9.53 9.79
C LEU A 176 -1.71 -10.57 9.39
N ASP A 177 -1.87 -11.79 9.90
CA ASP A 177 -0.93 -12.89 9.74
C ASP A 177 -1.59 -14.03 8.98
N VAL A 178 -1.45 -13.99 7.66
CA VAL A 178 -1.91 -15.08 6.81
C VAL A 178 -0.98 -16.27 7.01
N LYS A 179 -1.55 -17.43 7.41
CA LYS A 179 -0.89 -18.70 7.79
C LYS A 179 -0.38 -18.81 9.24
N GLY A 180 -0.20 -17.70 9.96
CA GLY A 180 0.23 -17.74 11.38
C GLY A 180 1.75 -17.76 11.60
N GLU A 181 2.55 -17.65 10.54
CA GLU A 181 4.01 -17.72 10.64
C GLU A 181 4.60 -16.53 11.42
N ASN A 182 3.98 -15.35 11.34
CA ASN A 182 4.47 -14.17 12.05
C ASN A 182 4.29 -14.35 13.55
N PHE A 183 3.14 -14.87 14.00
CA PHE A 183 2.89 -15.21 15.39
C PHE A 183 3.91 -16.23 15.89
N GLU A 184 4.08 -17.35 15.18
CA GLU A 184 5.00 -18.43 15.59
C GLU A 184 6.46 -17.98 15.72
N LYS A 185 6.91 -17.07 14.85
CA LYS A 185 8.30 -16.63 14.79
C LYS A 185 8.61 -15.42 15.66
N THR A 186 7.62 -14.59 15.99
CA THR A 186 7.88 -13.28 16.64
C THR A 186 7.23 -13.10 18.01
N SER A 187 6.14 -13.80 18.30
CA SER A 187 5.34 -13.57 19.52
C SER A 187 6.14 -13.74 20.82
N ILE A 188 6.98 -14.76 20.91
CA ILE A 188 7.81 -15.03 22.10
C ILE A 188 8.81 -13.88 22.35
N HIS A 189 9.49 -13.41 21.30
CA HIS A 189 10.43 -12.30 21.44
C HIS A 189 9.70 -11.01 21.81
N ARG A 190 8.57 -10.72 21.15
CA ARG A 190 7.75 -9.56 21.47
C ARG A 190 7.26 -9.60 22.92
N GLN A 191 6.81 -10.75 23.40
CA GLN A 191 6.36 -10.92 24.78
C GLN A 191 7.50 -10.75 25.80
N LYS A 192 8.61 -11.47 25.61
CA LYS A 192 9.64 -11.61 26.65
C LYS A 192 10.76 -10.58 26.59
N ALA A 193 11.17 -10.17 25.39
CA ALA A 193 12.28 -9.25 25.21
C ALA A 193 11.82 -7.81 24.96
N LEU A 194 10.68 -7.63 24.26
CA LEU A 194 10.09 -6.31 24.04
C LEU A 194 8.96 -5.98 25.03
N ASN A 195 8.69 -6.84 26.01
CA ASN A 195 7.68 -6.67 27.06
C ASN A 195 6.27 -6.35 26.54
N ASN A 196 5.91 -6.87 25.37
CA ASN A 196 4.58 -6.68 24.81
C ASN A 196 3.57 -7.63 25.47
N GLN A 197 2.37 -7.15 25.75
CA GLN A 197 1.23 -8.07 25.90
C GLN A 197 0.88 -8.66 24.53
N VAL A 198 0.66 -9.96 24.44
CA VAL A 198 0.41 -10.65 23.16
C VAL A 198 -1.02 -11.17 23.12
N TRP A 199 -1.75 -10.76 22.10
CA TRP A 199 -3.11 -11.17 21.81
C TRP A 199 -3.13 -12.01 20.52
N TYR A 200 -3.89 -13.09 20.53
CA TYR A 200 -4.04 -14.02 19.41
C TYR A 200 -5.51 -14.17 19.06
N PHE A 201 -5.90 -13.71 17.87
CA PHE A 201 -7.26 -13.76 17.37
C PHE A 201 -7.31 -14.64 16.12
N SER A 202 -7.95 -15.81 16.24
CA SER A 202 -8.16 -16.76 15.14
C SER A 202 -9.46 -17.53 15.36
N PRO A 203 -10.59 -17.04 14.81
CA PRO A 203 -11.90 -17.64 15.06
C PRO A 203 -11.99 -19.14 14.73
N TYR A 204 -11.18 -19.60 13.77
CA TYR A 204 -11.15 -20.98 13.26
C TYR A 204 -9.94 -21.82 13.74
N ASP A 205 -9.22 -21.40 14.78
CA ASP A 205 -8.18 -22.26 15.37
C ASP A 205 -8.78 -23.32 16.30
N TYR A 206 -8.98 -24.53 15.75
CA TYR A 206 -9.47 -25.71 16.46
C TYR A 206 -8.32 -26.64 16.84
N VAL A 207 -8.30 -27.10 18.10
CA VAL A 207 -7.28 -28.01 18.62
C VAL A 207 -7.89 -29.18 19.39
N GLN A 208 -7.18 -30.30 19.39
CA GLN A 208 -7.53 -31.51 20.15
C GLN A 208 -6.28 -31.98 20.90
N PRO A 209 -5.97 -31.40 22.08
CA PRO A 209 -4.74 -31.70 22.81
C PRO A 209 -4.66 -33.16 23.27
N GLU A 210 -5.80 -33.82 23.48
CA GLU A 210 -5.90 -35.23 23.88
C GLU A 210 -5.91 -36.21 22.67
N GLY A 211 -5.60 -35.72 21.47
CA GLY A 211 -5.61 -36.50 20.24
C GLY A 211 -7.00 -36.63 19.60
N LYS A 212 -7.11 -37.43 18.53
CA LYS A 212 -8.28 -37.48 17.63
C LYS A 212 -9.63 -37.75 18.29
N ASN A 213 -9.63 -38.38 19.47
CA ASN A 213 -10.83 -38.75 20.21
C ASN A 213 -11.13 -37.78 21.37
N GLY A 214 -10.28 -36.79 21.60
CA GLY A 214 -10.45 -35.79 22.64
C GLY A 214 -11.48 -34.71 22.27
N PRO A 215 -11.86 -33.85 23.23
CA PRO A 215 -12.72 -32.72 22.94
C PRO A 215 -12.06 -31.78 21.94
N VAL A 216 -12.83 -31.33 20.94
CA VAL A 216 -12.43 -30.20 20.11
C VAL A 216 -12.49 -28.96 20.98
N LEU A 217 -11.40 -28.22 21.07
CA LEU A 217 -11.29 -26.93 21.73
C LEU A 217 -10.91 -25.86 20.70
N THR A 218 -11.02 -24.60 21.08
CA THR A 218 -10.62 -23.46 20.27
C THR A 218 -9.69 -22.55 21.03
N ARG A 219 -8.69 -21.98 20.35
CA ARG A 219 -7.74 -21.04 20.94
C ARG A 219 -7.88 -19.70 20.23
N THR A 220 -8.68 -18.80 20.80
CA THR A 220 -8.78 -17.43 20.29
C THR A 220 -9.17 -16.50 21.41
N HIS A 221 -8.54 -15.34 21.45
CA HIS A 221 -9.08 -14.20 22.16
C HIS A 221 -10.33 -13.70 21.44
N ARG A 222 -11.12 -12.89 22.13
CA ARG A 222 -12.39 -12.37 21.66
C ARG A 222 -12.29 -10.88 21.38
N PHE A 223 -13.02 -10.44 20.38
CA PHE A 223 -13.15 -9.04 19.98
C PHE A 223 -14.61 -8.74 19.65
N ASN A 224 -15.26 -7.92 20.46
CA ASN A 224 -16.63 -7.50 20.25
C ASN A 224 -16.68 -6.08 19.65
N PRO A 225 -17.06 -5.91 18.37
CA PRO A 225 -17.13 -4.60 17.72
C PRO A 225 -18.13 -3.64 18.35
N LEU A 226 -19.15 -4.14 19.05
CA LEU A 226 -20.18 -3.32 19.68
C LEU A 226 -19.83 -2.91 21.11
N GLN A 227 -18.86 -3.54 21.77
CA GLN A 227 -18.55 -3.29 23.18
C GLN A 227 -18.20 -1.81 23.41
N ARG A 228 -17.24 -1.29 22.63
CA ARG A 228 -16.81 0.11 22.72
C ARG A 228 -17.93 1.10 22.41
N ILE A 229 -18.89 0.70 21.59
CA ILE A 229 -20.05 1.53 21.24
C ILE A 229 -21.04 1.53 22.40
N ALA A 230 -21.29 0.37 23.02
CA ALA A 230 -22.13 0.24 24.20
C ALA A 230 -21.65 1.11 25.37
N ASP A 231 -20.33 1.26 25.52
CA ASP A 231 -19.72 2.07 26.58
C ASP A 231 -19.83 3.60 26.34
N LEU A 232 -20.38 4.05 25.20
CA LEU A 232 -20.58 5.48 24.93
C LEU A 232 -21.69 6.07 25.83
N PRO A 233 -21.53 7.32 26.30
CA PRO A 233 -22.38 7.90 27.33
C PRO A 233 -23.79 8.28 26.86
N SER A 234 -24.01 8.49 25.55
CA SER A 234 -25.32 8.90 25.04
C SER A 234 -25.84 8.00 23.92
N PRO A 235 -27.17 7.75 23.86
CA PRO A 235 -27.80 7.00 22.76
C PRO A 235 -27.56 7.62 21.38
N GLU A 236 -27.41 8.95 21.30
CA GLU A 236 -27.08 9.64 20.05
C GLU A 236 -25.69 9.27 19.54
N GLN A 237 -24.68 9.28 20.43
CA GLN A 237 -23.32 8.86 20.08
C GLN A 237 -23.28 7.38 19.68
N GLN A 238 -24.05 6.54 20.38
CA GLN A 238 -24.21 5.13 20.02
C GLN A 238 -24.80 4.99 18.62
N TYR A 239 -25.88 5.70 18.30
CA TYR A 239 -26.50 5.67 16.97
C TYR A 239 -25.51 6.07 15.88
N THR A 240 -24.81 7.20 16.04
CA THR A 240 -23.81 7.66 15.08
C THR A 240 -22.70 6.63 14.90
N ALA A 241 -22.18 6.05 15.99
CA ALA A 241 -21.10 5.08 15.93
C ALA A 241 -21.53 3.75 15.28
N VAL A 242 -22.71 3.22 15.59
CA VAL A 242 -23.25 2.01 14.93
C VAL A 242 -23.48 2.28 13.44
N ASN A 243 -24.03 3.45 13.10
CA ASN A 243 -24.26 3.81 11.71
C ASN A 243 -22.93 3.91 10.94
N THR A 244 -21.93 4.62 11.47
CA THR A 244 -20.59 4.67 10.84
C THR A 244 -19.96 3.28 10.75
N MET A 245 -20.09 2.44 11.79
CA MET A 245 -19.59 1.06 11.75
C MET A 245 -20.23 0.28 10.58
N ALA A 246 -21.55 0.39 10.40
CA ALA A 246 -22.28 -0.26 9.33
C ALA A 246 -21.76 0.14 7.93
N ASP A 247 -21.39 1.41 7.70
CA ASP A 247 -20.79 1.87 6.43
C ASP A 247 -19.45 1.19 6.11
N LEU A 248 -18.69 0.86 7.16
CA LEU A 248 -17.32 0.41 7.01
C LEU A 248 -17.22 -1.06 6.63
N PHE A 249 -18.14 -1.91 7.07
CA PHE A 249 -18.05 -3.36 6.83
C PHE A 249 -19.14 -3.97 5.94
N LEU A 250 -20.31 -3.34 5.85
CA LEU A 250 -21.36 -3.79 4.94
C LEU A 250 -21.08 -3.25 3.53
N ILE A 251 -20.62 -4.12 2.64
CA ILE A 251 -20.27 -3.77 1.26
C ILE A 251 -21.30 -4.38 0.32
N VAL A 252 -21.94 -3.55 -0.49
CA VAL A 252 -22.88 -3.99 -1.52
C VAL A 252 -22.20 -3.92 -2.89
N GLU A 253 -22.19 -5.03 -3.61
CA GLU A 253 -21.57 -5.09 -4.94
C GLU A 253 -22.51 -4.61 -6.07
N SER A 254 -23.82 -4.59 -5.84
CA SER A 254 -24.82 -4.28 -6.88
C SER A 254 -25.58 -2.97 -6.64
N VAL A 255 -25.68 -2.14 -7.69
CA VAL A 255 -26.42 -0.86 -7.67
C VAL A 255 -27.93 -1.08 -7.48
N ASN A 256 -28.47 -2.18 -8.01
CA ASN A 256 -29.91 -2.46 -7.98
C ASN A 256 -30.45 -2.83 -6.59
N ALA A 257 -29.58 -3.18 -5.63
CA ALA A 257 -29.98 -3.53 -4.26
C ALA A 257 -29.95 -2.33 -3.29
N GLN A 258 -29.62 -1.13 -3.77
CA GLN A 258 -29.27 0.00 -2.91
C GLN A 258 -30.44 0.50 -2.05
N SER A 259 -31.68 0.46 -2.53
CA SER A 259 -32.87 0.83 -1.75
C SER A 259 -33.17 -0.16 -0.63
N PHE A 260 -33.15 -1.47 -0.92
CA PHE A 260 -33.31 -2.55 0.06
C PHE A 260 -32.17 -2.55 1.09
N PHE A 261 -30.96 -2.17 0.66
CA PHE A 261 -29.81 -2.03 1.54
C PHE A 261 -30.02 -0.94 2.59
N GLN A 262 -30.51 0.24 2.22
CA GLN A 262 -30.72 1.33 3.19
C GLN A 262 -31.75 0.94 4.26
N ALA A 263 -32.88 0.34 3.85
CA ALA A 263 -33.89 -0.12 4.81
C ALA A 263 -33.36 -1.25 5.72
N GLY A 264 -32.71 -2.26 5.14
CA GLY A 264 -32.09 -3.33 5.92
C GLY A 264 -30.99 -2.84 6.86
N ARG A 265 -30.25 -1.81 6.45
CA ARG A 265 -29.23 -1.19 7.27
C ARG A 265 -29.85 -0.45 8.46
N SER A 266 -30.93 0.30 8.25
CA SER A 266 -31.67 0.92 9.37
C SER A 266 -32.14 -0.13 10.37
N LEU A 267 -32.66 -1.27 9.89
CA LEU A 267 -33.03 -2.39 10.74
C LEU A 267 -31.82 -2.99 11.49
N PHE A 268 -30.66 -3.11 10.85
CA PHE A 268 -29.42 -3.55 11.50
C PHE A 268 -28.97 -2.58 12.60
N VAL A 269 -28.99 -1.28 12.33
CA VAL A 269 -28.64 -0.24 13.31
C VAL A 269 -29.58 -0.29 14.50
N ALA A 270 -30.89 -0.33 14.27
CA ALA A 270 -31.90 -0.46 15.33
C ALA A 270 -31.70 -1.74 16.15
N SER A 271 -31.38 -2.86 15.49
CA SER A 271 -31.12 -4.13 16.16
C SER A 271 -29.86 -4.10 17.02
N CYS A 272 -28.80 -3.43 16.58
CA CYS A 272 -27.58 -3.24 17.40
C CYS A 272 -27.86 -2.37 18.63
N LEU A 273 -28.59 -1.27 18.47
CA LEU A 273 -28.93 -0.37 19.57
C LEU A 273 -29.85 -1.07 20.59
N TYR A 274 -30.82 -1.85 20.10
CA TYR A 274 -31.67 -2.67 20.97
C TYR A 274 -30.88 -3.77 21.69
N ALA A 275 -29.90 -4.38 21.03
CA ALA A 275 -28.99 -5.34 21.67
C ALA A 275 -28.15 -4.69 22.78
N ILE A 276 -27.69 -3.44 22.58
CA ILE A 276 -27.01 -2.65 23.60
C ILE A 276 -27.94 -2.37 24.78
N GLU A 277 -29.15 -1.88 24.51
CA GLU A 277 -30.15 -1.54 25.52
C GLU A 277 -30.55 -2.76 26.39
N THR A 278 -30.69 -3.92 25.77
CA THR A 278 -31.04 -5.18 26.44
C THR A 278 -29.86 -5.87 27.14
N GLY A 279 -28.69 -5.23 27.17
CA GLY A 279 -27.50 -5.71 27.88
C GLY A 279 -26.75 -6.85 27.17
N LYS A 280 -26.97 -7.05 25.87
CA LYS A 280 -26.28 -8.05 25.03
C LYS A 280 -25.67 -7.41 23.78
N PRO A 281 -24.71 -6.48 23.93
CA PRO A 281 -24.19 -5.67 22.83
C PRO A 281 -23.29 -6.50 21.89
N THR A 282 -23.86 -7.39 21.08
CA THR A 282 -23.09 -8.24 20.14
C THR A 282 -23.75 -8.23 18.77
N ILE A 283 -22.94 -8.32 17.71
CA ILE A 283 -23.47 -8.39 16.34
C ILE A 283 -24.28 -9.69 16.14
N GLY A 284 -23.90 -10.78 16.81
CA GLY A 284 -24.66 -12.02 16.82
C GLY A 284 -26.08 -11.86 17.38
N GLU A 285 -26.24 -11.12 18.49
CA GLU A 285 -27.57 -10.81 19.03
C GLU A 285 -28.34 -9.87 18.10
N ALA A 286 -27.68 -8.85 17.54
CA ALA A 286 -28.31 -7.97 16.56
C ALA A 286 -28.85 -8.75 15.36
N LEU A 287 -28.12 -9.74 14.84
CA LEU A 287 -28.59 -10.63 13.79
C LEU A 287 -29.80 -11.47 14.23
N ARG A 288 -29.83 -11.98 15.46
CA ARG A 288 -30.98 -12.72 16.00
C ARG A 288 -32.22 -11.82 16.09
N ILE A 289 -32.07 -10.59 16.57
CA ILE A 289 -33.12 -9.57 16.61
C ILE A 289 -33.63 -9.25 15.20
N MET A 290 -32.75 -9.01 14.23
CA MET A 290 -33.11 -8.78 12.82
C MET A 290 -33.87 -9.95 12.18
N THR A 291 -33.67 -11.17 12.67
CA THR A 291 -34.39 -12.33 12.14
C THR A 291 -35.75 -12.53 12.78
N GLY A 292 -36.03 -11.89 13.93
CA GLY A 292 -37.33 -11.86 14.61
C GLY A 292 -37.94 -13.23 14.96
N GLY A 293 -37.18 -14.33 14.81
CA GLY A 293 -37.71 -15.68 14.96
C GLY A 293 -38.82 -16.02 13.95
N GLY A 294 -39.82 -16.78 14.41
CA GLY A 294 -40.93 -17.25 13.57
C GLY A 294 -41.99 -16.20 13.22
N ASN A 295 -42.11 -15.09 13.98
CA ASN A 295 -43.06 -14.01 13.70
C ASN A 295 -42.39 -12.64 13.90
N LYS A 296 -41.81 -12.11 12.82
CA LYS A 296 -41.01 -10.87 12.81
C LYS A 296 -41.83 -9.63 13.17
N LYS A 297 -43.03 -9.51 12.62
CA LYS A 297 -43.87 -8.32 12.82
C LYS A 297 -44.26 -8.14 14.27
N GLU A 298 -44.71 -9.22 14.91
CA GLU A 298 -45.09 -9.19 16.31
C GLU A 298 -43.88 -8.89 17.19
N PHE A 299 -42.74 -9.53 16.90
CA PHE A 299 -41.48 -9.24 17.58
C PHE A 299 -41.08 -7.76 17.46
N TYR A 300 -41.14 -7.16 16.28
CA TYR A 300 -40.79 -5.75 16.09
C TYR A 300 -41.75 -4.79 16.79
N LYS A 301 -43.06 -5.08 16.80
CA LYS A 301 -44.03 -4.30 17.58
C LYS A 301 -43.71 -4.33 19.07
N GLN A 302 -43.40 -5.51 19.60
CA GLN A 302 -43.04 -5.67 21.00
C GLN A 302 -41.72 -4.96 21.33
N ALA A 303 -40.70 -5.12 20.49
CA ALA A 303 -39.41 -4.42 20.66
C ALA A 303 -39.59 -2.89 20.62
N ALA A 304 -40.44 -2.37 19.73
CA ALA A 304 -40.74 -0.94 19.65
C ALA A 304 -41.46 -0.40 20.90
N MET A 305 -42.29 -1.21 21.56
CA MET A 305 -42.95 -0.83 22.82
C MET A 305 -42.01 -0.93 24.03
N GLN A 306 -40.97 -1.76 23.96
CA GLN A 306 -40.04 -2.01 25.05
C GLN A 306 -38.83 -1.06 25.04
N THR A 307 -38.39 -0.63 23.87
CA THR A 307 -37.22 0.25 23.74
C THR A 307 -37.50 1.65 24.28
N VAL A 308 -36.54 2.20 25.03
CA VAL A 308 -36.56 3.60 25.49
C VAL A 308 -36.07 4.57 24.42
N ASN A 309 -35.47 4.06 23.33
CA ASN A 309 -34.94 4.89 22.25
C ASN A 309 -36.03 5.16 21.19
N PRO A 310 -36.51 6.41 21.05
CA PRO A 310 -37.61 6.72 20.14
C PRO A 310 -37.28 6.43 18.67
N VAL A 311 -36.01 6.58 18.26
CA VAL A 311 -35.57 6.30 16.89
C VAL A 311 -35.61 4.79 16.61
N VAL A 312 -35.21 3.97 17.59
CA VAL A 312 -35.28 2.51 17.48
C VAL A 312 -36.74 2.05 17.43
N ALA A 313 -37.61 2.64 18.26
CA ALA A 313 -39.04 2.37 18.23
C ALA A 313 -39.67 2.67 16.85
N GLU A 314 -39.38 3.84 16.29
CA GLU A 314 -39.88 4.25 14.98
C GLU A 314 -39.43 3.30 13.86
N ILE A 315 -38.15 2.93 13.85
CA ILE A 315 -37.62 1.98 12.86
C ILE A 315 -38.33 0.63 13.00
N PHE A 316 -38.47 0.07 14.20
CA PHE A 316 -39.14 -1.21 14.38
C PHE A 316 -40.64 -1.16 14.03
N LEU A 317 -41.35 -0.07 14.33
CA LEU A 317 -42.74 0.11 13.90
C LEU A 317 -42.86 0.16 12.38
N SER A 318 -41.99 0.93 11.71
CA SER A 318 -41.93 0.97 10.26
C SER A 318 -41.68 -0.42 9.66
N MET A 319 -40.76 -1.19 10.25
CA MET A 319 -40.49 -2.57 9.81
C MET A 319 -41.65 -3.52 10.10
N ALA A 320 -42.44 -3.30 11.17
CA ALA A 320 -43.61 -4.13 11.46
C ALA A 320 -44.77 -3.92 10.47
N ASP A 321 -44.86 -2.73 9.87
CA ASP A 321 -45.88 -2.39 8.88
C ASP A 321 -45.56 -2.93 7.47
N GLU A 322 -44.28 -3.22 7.18
CA GLU A 322 -43.84 -3.80 5.92
C GLU A 322 -44.34 -5.23 5.68
N VAL A 323 -44.37 -5.69 4.43
CA VAL A 323 -44.77 -7.07 4.08
C VAL A 323 -43.62 -8.05 4.35
N ASP A 324 -43.92 -9.27 4.84
CA ASP A 324 -42.89 -10.26 5.22
C ASP A 324 -41.85 -10.54 4.12
N LYS A 325 -42.29 -10.65 2.86
CA LYS A 325 -41.36 -10.81 1.71
C LYS A 325 -40.38 -9.66 1.55
N ILE A 326 -40.81 -8.44 1.85
CA ILE A 326 -39.95 -7.24 1.77
C ILE A 326 -38.96 -7.25 2.93
N LEU A 327 -39.39 -7.60 4.14
CA LEU A 327 -38.52 -7.78 5.30
C LEU A 327 -37.47 -8.88 5.07
N ASP A 328 -37.86 -10.00 4.47
CA ASP A 328 -36.94 -11.07 4.07
C ASP A 328 -35.91 -10.56 3.07
N SER A 329 -36.31 -9.70 2.13
CA SER A 329 -35.41 -9.04 1.18
C SER A 329 -34.40 -8.14 1.89
N TYR A 330 -34.84 -7.29 2.83
CA TYR A 330 -33.95 -6.43 3.63
C TYR A 330 -32.91 -7.23 4.40
N VAL A 331 -33.33 -8.27 5.12
CA VAL A 331 -32.42 -9.15 5.88
C VAL A 331 -31.46 -9.89 4.94
N SER A 332 -31.95 -10.39 3.80
CA SER A 332 -31.13 -11.08 2.79
C SER A 332 -30.03 -10.19 2.23
N VAL A 333 -30.37 -8.94 1.86
CA VAL A 333 -29.40 -7.97 1.34
C VAL A 333 -28.31 -7.66 2.36
N ILE A 334 -28.67 -7.47 3.64
CA ILE A 334 -27.68 -7.19 4.71
C ILE A 334 -26.82 -8.41 5.05
N ARG A 335 -27.40 -9.62 5.03
CA ARG A 335 -26.64 -10.86 5.14
C ARG A 335 -25.59 -10.97 4.04
N GLY A 336 -26.00 -10.82 2.79
CA GLY A 336 -25.09 -10.85 1.64
C GLY A 336 -24.04 -9.73 1.64
N ALA A 337 -24.34 -8.58 2.26
CA ALA A 337 -23.39 -7.47 2.39
C ALA A 337 -22.29 -7.71 3.44
N GLY A 338 -22.37 -8.77 4.25
CA GLY A 338 -21.31 -9.17 5.18
C GLY A 338 -21.79 -9.74 6.52
N LEU A 339 -23.08 -9.59 6.87
CA LEU A 339 -23.61 -10.06 8.16
C LEU A 339 -23.82 -11.58 8.22
N GLU A 340 -23.87 -12.26 7.06
CA GLU A 340 -23.99 -13.72 6.99
C GLU A 340 -22.90 -14.46 7.79
N LEU A 341 -21.73 -13.83 7.94
CA LEU A 341 -20.62 -14.37 8.71
C LEU A 341 -20.97 -14.69 10.18
N TRP A 342 -21.91 -13.97 10.79
CA TRP A 342 -22.35 -14.21 12.18
C TRP A 342 -23.31 -15.39 12.34
N LEU A 343 -23.70 -16.05 11.24
CA LEU A 343 -24.36 -17.36 11.32
C LEU A 343 -23.38 -18.47 11.71
N ASP A 344 -22.07 -18.24 11.54
CA ASP A 344 -21.03 -19.16 11.98
C ASP A 344 -20.85 -19.09 13.50
N PRO A 345 -21.08 -20.19 14.25
CA PRO A 345 -20.92 -20.21 15.70
C PRO A 345 -19.52 -19.83 16.19
N ALA A 346 -18.49 -20.05 15.37
CA ALA A 346 -17.12 -19.71 15.73
C ALA A 346 -16.88 -18.21 15.70
N VAL A 347 -17.48 -17.50 14.72
CA VAL A 347 -17.42 -16.03 14.64
C VAL A 347 -18.31 -15.40 15.70
N ASP A 348 -19.52 -15.91 15.90
CA ASP A 348 -20.41 -15.45 16.98
C ASP A 348 -19.68 -15.53 18.33
N ARG A 349 -19.12 -16.70 18.67
CA ARG A 349 -18.32 -16.89 19.90
C ARG A 349 -17.12 -15.95 19.97
N ALA A 350 -16.34 -15.81 18.90
CA ALA A 350 -15.16 -14.95 18.88
C ALA A 350 -15.50 -13.46 19.03
N THR A 351 -16.76 -13.08 18.84
CA THR A 351 -17.24 -11.68 18.90
C THR A 351 -18.20 -11.38 20.03
N GLN A 352 -18.36 -12.31 20.98
CA GLN A 352 -19.26 -12.15 22.13
C GLN A 352 -18.74 -11.22 23.24
N ALA A 353 -17.43 -10.99 23.31
CA ALA A 353 -16.79 -10.12 24.30
C ALA A 353 -15.47 -9.56 23.72
N SER A 354 -14.83 -8.64 24.43
CA SER A 354 -13.50 -8.13 24.09
C SER A 354 -12.51 -8.50 25.19
N ASP A 355 -11.42 -9.18 24.83
CA ASP A 355 -10.33 -9.49 25.76
C ASP A 355 -9.22 -8.40 25.75
N PHE A 356 -9.24 -7.51 24.76
CA PHE A 356 -8.30 -6.40 24.61
C PHE A 356 -9.01 -5.10 24.22
N ASP A 357 -8.38 -3.95 24.51
CA ASP A 357 -8.86 -2.61 24.15
C ASP A 357 -7.80 -1.84 23.37
N PHE A 358 -8.14 -1.42 22.15
CA PHE A 358 -7.26 -0.60 21.30
C PHE A 358 -6.89 0.75 21.92
N GLY A 359 -7.68 1.29 22.85
CA GLY A 359 -7.37 2.53 23.57
C GLY A 359 -6.09 2.45 24.41
N THR A 360 -5.68 1.24 24.79
CA THR A 360 -4.49 1.00 25.62
C THR A 360 -3.20 0.79 24.81
N PHE A 361 -3.29 0.60 23.48
CA PHE A 361 -2.16 0.24 22.62
C PHE A 361 -1.09 1.34 22.50
N ARG A 362 -1.42 2.61 22.80
CA ARG A 362 -0.42 3.68 22.84
C ARG A 362 0.24 3.85 24.21
N ARG A 363 -0.40 3.36 25.27
CA ARG A 363 0.04 3.49 26.67
C ARG A 363 0.99 2.37 27.05
N GLU A 364 0.65 1.16 26.65
CA GLU A 364 1.42 -0.05 26.92
C GLU A 364 1.72 -0.75 25.59
N PRO A 365 2.92 -1.33 25.42
CA PRO A 365 3.26 -2.03 24.20
C PRO A 365 2.47 -3.35 24.11
N GLN A 366 1.72 -3.54 23.03
CA GLN A 366 0.84 -4.69 22.80
C GLN A 366 0.93 -5.21 21.37
N SER A 367 0.71 -6.50 21.18
CA SER A 367 0.79 -7.16 19.87
C SER A 367 -0.42 -8.03 19.63
N LEU A 368 -1.31 -7.60 18.73
CA LEU A 368 -2.46 -8.37 18.30
C LEU A 368 -2.16 -9.08 16.97
N TYR A 369 -2.13 -10.41 17.00
CA TYR A 369 -2.01 -11.26 15.82
C TYR A 369 -3.40 -11.73 15.38
N ILE A 370 -3.80 -11.32 14.19
CA ILE A 370 -5.02 -11.74 13.51
C ILE A 370 -4.61 -12.87 12.56
N VAL A 371 -4.71 -14.10 13.05
CA VAL A 371 -4.22 -15.28 12.32
C VAL A 371 -5.35 -15.91 11.55
N VAL A 372 -5.16 -16.03 10.24
CA VAL A 372 -6.16 -16.57 9.32
C VAL A 372 -5.50 -17.46 8.27
N GLN A 373 -6.10 -18.61 8.00
CA GLN A 373 -5.65 -19.48 6.92
C GLN A 373 -6.08 -18.90 5.57
N PRO A 374 -5.27 -19.04 4.50
CA PRO A 374 -5.58 -18.45 3.18
C PRO A 374 -6.98 -18.79 2.66
N GLU A 375 -7.46 -20.02 2.90
CA GLU A 375 -8.78 -20.51 2.49
C GLU A 375 -9.95 -19.76 3.17
N HIS A 376 -9.74 -19.25 4.38
CA HIS A 376 -10.77 -18.55 5.16
C HIS A 376 -10.70 -17.02 5.05
N LEU A 377 -9.64 -16.48 4.46
CA LEU A 377 -9.37 -15.04 4.47
C LEU A 377 -10.49 -14.23 3.82
N LYS A 378 -11.01 -14.68 2.67
CA LYS A 378 -12.15 -14.00 2.01
C LYS A 378 -13.42 -14.03 2.86
N THR A 379 -13.72 -15.17 3.47
CA THR A 379 -14.89 -15.35 4.33
C THR A 379 -14.81 -14.46 5.57
N LEU A 380 -13.65 -14.37 6.21
CA LEU A 380 -13.42 -13.55 7.41
C LEU A 380 -13.14 -12.06 7.11
N ALA A 381 -13.05 -11.66 5.83
CA ALA A 381 -12.72 -10.30 5.45
C ALA A 381 -13.62 -9.22 6.08
N PRO A 382 -14.97 -9.40 6.21
CA PRO A 382 -15.82 -8.44 6.90
C PRO A 382 -15.45 -8.22 8.38
N LEU A 383 -15.13 -9.31 9.09
CA LEU A 383 -14.73 -9.25 10.50
C LEU A 383 -13.34 -8.60 10.68
N ILE A 384 -12.39 -8.96 9.83
CA ILE A 384 -11.05 -8.37 9.84
C ILE A 384 -11.14 -6.87 9.51
N ARG A 385 -11.99 -6.49 8.55
CA ARG A 385 -12.27 -5.08 8.22
C ARG A 385 -12.85 -4.32 9.41
N LEU A 386 -13.80 -4.90 10.13
CA LEU A 386 -14.31 -4.30 11.38
C LEU A 386 -13.23 -4.12 12.43
N LEU A 387 -12.37 -5.11 12.61
CA LEU A 387 -11.29 -5.04 13.60
C LEU A 387 -10.31 -3.91 13.27
N PHE A 388 -9.84 -3.81 12.02
CA PHE A 388 -9.00 -2.69 11.59
C PHE A 388 -9.74 -1.35 11.67
N ALA A 389 -11.02 -1.35 11.32
CA ALA A 389 -11.84 -0.15 11.40
C ALA A 389 -11.92 0.38 12.83
N ASP A 390 -12.20 -0.50 13.78
CA ASP A 390 -12.29 -0.16 15.18
C ASP A 390 -10.96 0.31 15.77
N ALA A 391 -9.87 -0.38 15.43
CA ALA A 391 -8.54 0.00 15.87
C ALA A 391 -8.14 1.40 15.37
N ILE A 392 -8.31 1.67 14.08
CA ILE A 392 -8.01 2.98 13.48
C ILE A 392 -8.91 4.07 14.08
N ALA A 393 -10.22 3.81 14.18
CA ALA A 393 -11.17 4.76 14.76
C ALA A 393 -10.84 5.07 16.22
N CYS A 394 -10.41 4.06 17.00
CA CYS A 394 -10.02 4.24 18.39
C CYS A 394 -8.80 5.17 18.50
N LEU A 395 -7.77 4.96 17.68
CA LEU A 395 -6.58 5.83 17.63
C LEU A 395 -6.92 7.26 17.21
N GLN A 396 -7.84 7.44 16.26
CA GLN A 396 -8.20 8.75 15.71
C GLN A 396 -9.07 9.62 16.64
N ARG A 397 -9.51 9.11 17.79
CA ARG A 397 -10.31 9.88 18.76
C ARG A 397 -9.56 11.06 19.35
N ALA A 398 -8.27 10.88 19.63
CA ALA A 398 -7.44 11.88 20.28
C ALA A 398 -5.99 11.74 19.84
N HIS A 399 -5.28 12.86 19.75
CA HIS A 399 -3.84 12.85 19.57
C HIS A 399 -3.14 12.15 20.76
N PRO A 400 -1.96 11.53 20.55
CA PRO A 400 -1.22 10.88 21.62
C PRO A 400 -0.89 11.87 22.76
N GLY A 401 -1.26 11.50 23.98
CA GLY A 401 -0.88 12.23 25.20
C GLY A 401 0.56 11.92 25.67
N PRO A 402 1.06 12.63 26.69
CA PRO A 402 2.38 12.34 27.29
C PRO A 402 2.52 10.93 27.89
N ASP A 403 1.39 10.33 28.28
CA ASP A 403 1.22 8.99 28.82
C ASP A 403 1.01 7.91 27.74
N GLU A 404 1.11 8.30 26.47
CA GLU A 404 0.91 7.44 25.30
C GLU A 404 2.16 7.41 24.40
N PRO A 405 3.31 6.92 24.89
CA PRO A 405 4.59 7.02 24.18
C PRO A 405 4.73 6.05 23.00
N HIS A 406 3.86 5.05 22.88
CA HIS A 406 4.02 3.96 21.93
C HIS A 406 3.26 4.20 20.62
N PRO A 407 3.94 4.23 19.47
CA PRO A 407 3.28 4.16 18.17
C PRO A 407 2.69 2.77 17.93
N VAL A 408 1.63 2.70 17.11
CA VAL A 408 0.94 1.45 16.76
C VAL A 408 1.15 1.12 15.29
N MET A 409 1.82 0.01 15.01
CA MET A 409 2.04 -0.50 13.67
C MET A 409 0.89 -1.40 13.21
N PHE A 410 0.28 -1.09 12.07
CA PHE A 410 -0.69 -1.94 11.40
C PHE A 410 0.01 -2.65 10.26
N LEU A 411 0.39 -3.91 10.48
CA LEU A 411 1.05 -4.72 9.48
C LEU A 411 0.03 -5.59 8.78
N MET A 412 -0.22 -5.30 7.50
CA MET A 412 -1.20 -6.00 6.68
C MET A 412 -0.46 -6.84 5.64
N ASP A 413 -0.13 -8.08 6.00
CA ASP A 413 0.39 -9.04 5.03
C ASP A 413 -0.75 -9.50 4.10
N GLU A 414 -0.47 -9.57 2.81
CA GLU A 414 -1.45 -9.94 1.77
C GLU A 414 -2.68 -9.03 1.75
N PHE A 415 -2.43 -7.72 1.80
CA PHE A 415 -3.46 -6.68 1.83
C PHE A 415 -4.46 -6.76 0.67
N ASP A 416 -4.01 -7.20 -0.51
CA ASP A 416 -4.83 -7.42 -1.69
C ASP A 416 -5.84 -8.56 -1.50
N GLN A 417 -5.54 -9.59 -0.73
CA GLN A 417 -6.49 -10.70 -0.52
C GLN A 417 -7.67 -10.33 0.40
N LEU A 418 -7.54 -9.26 1.19
CA LEU A 418 -8.59 -8.77 2.09
C LEU A 418 -9.70 -7.99 1.34
N GLY A 419 -9.50 -7.69 0.05
CA GLY A 419 -10.37 -6.83 -0.73
C GLY A 419 -10.34 -5.38 -0.26
N LYS A 420 -11.33 -4.58 -0.68
CA LYS A 420 -11.32 -3.13 -0.43
C LYS A 420 -11.39 -2.83 1.07
N GLN A 421 -10.44 -2.01 1.53
CA GLN A 421 -10.36 -1.44 2.89
C GLN A 421 -10.50 0.09 2.82
N PRO A 422 -11.74 0.62 2.84
CA PRO A 422 -11.97 2.06 2.69
C PRO A 422 -11.31 2.89 3.79
N LEU A 423 -11.37 2.43 5.06
CA LEU A 423 -10.82 3.21 6.17
C LEU A 423 -9.29 3.29 6.12
N VAL A 424 -8.60 2.25 5.67
CA VAL A 424 -7.14 2.28 5.47
C VAL A 424 -6.79 3.34 4.41
N LEU A 425 -7.51 3.35 3.29
CA LEU A 425 -7.32 4.33 2.22
C LEU A 425 -7.58 5.77 2.69
N GLN A 426 -8.64 6.00 3.48
CA GLN A 426 -8.99 7.32 4.00
C GLN A 426 -8.01 7.79 5.09
N SER A 427 -7.58 6.89 5.96
CA SER A 427 -6.78 7.22 7.14
C SER A 427 -5.27 7.33 6.86
N ILE A 428 -4.75 6.79 5.74
CA ILE A 428 -3.31 6.82 5.44
C ILE A 428 -2.68 8.22 5.48
N LYS A 429 -3.46 9.29 5.23
CA LYS A 429 -2.98 10.67 5.29
C LYS A 429 -2.99 11.28 6.69
N THR A 430 -3.84 10.78 7.58
CA THR A 430 -4.12 11.41 8.89
C THR A 430 -3.60 10.59 10.06
N ILE A 431 -3.60 9.26 9.97
CA ILE A 431 -3.33 8.35 11.08
C ILE A 431 -1.94 8.53 11.72
N ARG A 432 -0.97 9.07 10.95
CA ARG A 432 0.35 9.45 11.46
C ARG A 432 0.28 10.30 12.73
N SER A 433 -0.53 11.37 12.71
CA SER A 433 -0.65 12.33 13.82
C SER A 433 -1.37 11.74 15.03
N TYR A 434 -2.02 10.59 14.84
CA TYR A 434 -2.69 9.81 15.89
C TYR A 434 -1.83 8.64 16.41
N GLY A 435 -0.56 8.55 15.98
CA GLY A 435 0.37 7.51 16.42
C GLY A 435 0.32 6.20 15.60
N GLY A 436 -0.52 6.12 14.57
CA GLY A 436 -0.60 4.94 13.71
C GLY A 436 0.50 4.88 12.65
N ARG A 437 0.91 3.67 12.29
CA ARG A 437 1.96 3.38 11.31
C ARG A 437 1.50 2.24 10.38
N LEU A 438 1.13 2.55 9.14
CA LEU A 438 0.57 1.56 8.20
C LEU A 438 1.66 0.87 7.36
N PHE A 439 1.66 -0.45 7.38
CA PHE A 439 2.55 -1.32 6.63
C PHE A 439 1.70 -2.17 5.69
N ILE A 440 1.66 -1.78 4.42
CA ILE A 440 0.85 -2.44 3.39
C ILE A 440 1.76 -3.35 2.57
N ILE A 441 1.54 -4.65 2.61
CA ILE A 441 2.29 -5.61 1.80
C ILE A 441 1.36 -6.23 0.75
N SER A 442 1.78 -6.15 -0.51
CA SER A 442 1.06 -6.73 -1.65
C SER A 442 2.00 -7.51 -2.55
N GLN A 443 1.44 -8.44 -3.33
CA GLN A 443 2.19 -9.27 -4.26
C GLN A 443 2.59 -8.52 -5.53
N SER A 444 1.72 -7.64 -6.04
CA SER A 444 1.93 -6.94 -7.30
C SER A 444 1.12 -5.64 -7.40
N ILE A 445 1.50 -4.78 -8.35
CA ILE A 445 0.73 -3.57 -8.67
C ILE A 445 -0.62 -3.92 -9.32
N PRO A 446 -0.72 -4.82 -10.32
CA PRO A 446 -2.00 -5.22 -10.90
C PRO A 446 -3.01 -5.78 -9.88
N GLY A 447 -2.54 -6.56 -8.89
CA GLY A 447 -3.42 -7.09 -7.84
C GLY A 447 -4.09 -5.98 -7.04
N LEU A 448 -3.35 -4.92 -6.72
CA LEU A 448 -3.90 -3.74 -6.05
C LEU A 448 -4.79 -2.90 -6.97
N GLU A 449 -4.40 -2.69 -8.22
CA GLU A 449 -5.21 -1.96 -9.21
C GLU A 449 -6.56 -2.67 -9.43
N GLY A 450 -6.63 -4.00 -9.37
CA GLY A 450 -7.87 -4.76 -9.50
C GLY A 450 -8.90 -4.50 -8.39
N ILE A 451 -8.45 -4.11 -7.20
CA ILE A 451 -9.32 -3.91 -6.02
C ILE A 451 -9.66 -2.44 -5.81
N TYR A 452 -8.66 -1.58 -5.95
CA TYR A 452 -8.75 -0.15 -5.65
C TYR A 452 -8.96 0.70 -6.90
N GLY A 453 -8.65 0.18 -8.09
CA GLY A 453 -8.48 0.99 -9.28
C GLY A 453 -7.18 1.79 -9.22
N GLU A 454 -6.84 2.43 -10.34
CA GLU A 454 -5.58 3.16 -10.47
C GLU A 454 -5.49 4.38 -9.53
N THR A 455 -6.58 5.14 -9.40
CA THR A 455 -6.61 6.37 -8.60
C THR A 455 -6.37 6.09 -7.12
N ASP A 456 -7.13 5.18 -6.52
CA ASP A 456 -7.00 4.86 -5.10
C ASP A 456 -5.67 4.14 -4.82
N ARG A 457 -5.18 3.29 -5.74
CA ARG A 457 -3.84 2.70 -5.62
C ARG A 457 -2.75 3.78 -5.58
N ARG A 458 -2.79 4.75 -6.48
CA ARG A 458 -1.83 5.87 -6.48
C ARG A 458 -1.92 6.66 -5.17
N ALA A 459 -3.12 6.84 -4.61
CA ALA A 459 -3.31 7.47 -3.31
C ALA A 459 -2.65 6.67 -2.17
N LEU A 460 -2.81 5.34 -2.15
CA LEU A 460 -2.12 4.47 -1.18
C LEU A 460 -0.60 4.58 -1.31
N GLN A 461 -0.09 4.53 -2.53
CA GLN A 461 1.34 4.64 -2.82
C GLN A 461 1.94 5.98 -2.38
N ALA A 462 1.24 7.08 -2.67
CA ALA A 462 1.67 8.41 -2.26
C ALA A 462 1.61 8.58 -0.74
N GLY A 463 0.59 8.01 -0.08
CA GLY A 463 0.45 8.05 1.38
C GLY A 463 1.45 7.18 2.14
N ALA A 464 2.07 6.18 1.50
CA ALA A 464 2.99 5.26 2.15
C ALA A 464 4.30 5.92 2.58
N GLY A 465 4.76 7.00 1.95
CA GLY A 465 6.03 7.67 2.30
C GLY A 465 7.31 6.88 1.99
N VAL A 466 7.33 5.55 2.13
CA VAL A 466 8.41 4.67 1.65
C VAL A 466 7.79 3.52 0.86
N GLN A 467 8.25 3.35 -0.37
CA GLN A 467 7.89 2.20 -1.20
C GLN A 467 9.06 1.25 -1.33
N ILE A 468 8.81 -0.05 -1.15
CA ILE A 468 9.81 -1.10 -1.20
C ILE A 468 9.41 -2.06 -2.31
N TYR A 469 10.32 -2.30 -3.25
CA TYR A 469 10.11 -3.22 -4.36
C TYR A 469 11.17 -4.31 -4.34
N MET A 470 10.71 -5.55 -4.39
CA MET A 470 11.53 -6.69 -4.80
C MET A 470 11.53 -6.81 -6.32
N THR A 471 12.37 -7.70 -6.84
CA THR A 471 12.37 -8.04 -8.27
C THR A 471 10.94 -8.38 -8.75
N PRO A 472 10.34 -7.57 -9.64
CA PRO A 472 9.00 -7.80 -10.15
C PRO A 472 8.91 -9.06 -11.01
N GLN A 473 7.70 -9.60 -11.16
CA GLN A 473 7.41 -10.75 -12.03
C GLN A 473 6.47 -10.39 -13.20
N ASP A 474 5.94 -9.18 -13.22
CA ASP A 474 5.01 -8.68 -14.23
C ASP A 474 5.47 -7.34 -14.82
N ASP A 475 5.13 -7.13 -16.09
CA ASP A 475 5.55 -5.95 -16.86
C ASP A 475 5.00 -4.66 -16.28
N ARG A 476 3.75 -4.67 -15.81
CA ARG A 476 3.09 -3.48 -15.26
C ARG A 476 3.78 -2.97 -14.01
N THR A 477 4.14 -3.85 -13.07
CA THR A 477 4.93 -3.48 -11.88
C THR A 477 6.31 -2.98 -12.29
N ALA A 478 6.96 -3.61 -13.27
CA ALA A 478 8.28 -3.18 -13.77
C ALA A 478 8.24 -1.79 -14.41
N ASP A 479 7.20 -1.48 -15.19
CA ASP A 479 6.99 -0.18 -15.82
C ASP A 479 6.76 0.92 -14.77
N VAL A 480 5.87 0.68 -13.81
CA VAL A 480 5.59 1.61 -12.71
C VAL A 480 6.85 1.87 -11.89
N LEU A 481 7.63 0.83 -11.60
CA LEU A 481 8.87 0.95 -10.86
C LEU A 481 9.96 1.68 -11.67
N SER A 482 10.13 1.37 -12.95
CA SER A 482 11.09 2.05 -13.82
C SER A 482 10.80 3.56 -13.91
N ALA A 483 9.51 3.91 -14.07
CA ALA A 483 9.07 5.30 -14.06
C ALA A 483 9.35 5.97 -12.70
N ALA A 484 9.10 5.28 -11.58
CA ALA A 484 9.35 5.80 -10.23
C ALA A 484 10.85 5.96 -9.91
N LEU A 485 11.73 5.14 -10.50
CA LEU A 485 13.19 5.27 -10.37
C LEU A 485 13.75 6.47 -11.15
N GLY A 486 12.99 7.01 -12.11
CA GLY A 486 13.38 8.14 -12.92
C GLY A 486 14.39 7.80 -14.02
N LYS A 487 14.85 8.84 -14.70
CA LYS A 487 15.77 8.73 -15.84
C LYS A 487 17.04 9.54 -15.56
N ARG A 488 18.10 9.17 -16.26
CA ARG A 488 19.41 9.82 -16.17
C ARG A 488 19.96 10.12 -17.54
N THR A 489 20.80 11.14 -17.58
CA THR A 489 21.52 11.52 -18.79
C THR A 489 22.75 10.65 -18.96
N ILE A 490 22.89 10.01 -20.12
CA ILE A 490 24.10 9.30 -20.53
C ILE A 490 24.71 10.01 -21.74
N VAL A 491 26.05 10.16 -21.74
CA VAL A 491 26.76 10.74 -22.89
C VAL A 491 27.19 9.61 -23.83
N GLY A 492 26.43 9.40 -24.90
CA GLY A 492 26.79 8.52 -26.00
C GLY A 492 27.99 9.06 -26.76
N LYS A 493 29.05 8.26 -26.93
CA LYS A 493 30.21 8.59 -27.77
C LYS A 493 30.08 7.80 -29.08
N THR A 494 29.67 8.46 -30.17
CA THR A 494 29.64 7.85 -31.50
C THR A 494 30.98 8.09 -32.18
N ARG A 495 31.69 7.01 -32.49
CA ARG A 495 32.92 7.04 -33.30
C ARG A 495 32.57 6.64 -34.72
N SER A 496 32.71 7.55 -35.68
CA SER A 496 32.69 7.17 -37.09
C SER A 496 34.05 6.61 -37.48
N GLN A 497 34.11 5.30 -37.77
CA GLN A 497 35.25 4.72 -38.50
C GLN A 497 35.05 5.00 -39.98
N ALA A 498 35.68 6.05 -40.49
CA ALA A 498 35.83 6.23 -41.92
C ALA A 498 36.99 5.34 -42.38
N THR A 499 36.70 4.16 -42.94
CA THR A 499 37.68 3.38 -43.69
C THR A 499 37.91 4.07 -45.04
N VAL A 500 38.84 5.03 -45.13
CA VAL A 500 39.36 5.50 -46.42
C VAL A 500 40.87 5.77 -46.35
N ARG A 501 41.61 4.88 -46.99
CA ARG A 501 42.88 5.04 -47.72
C ARG A 501 43.58 6.42 -47.58
N LYS A 502 44.73 6.39 -46.87
CA LYS A 502 45.88 7.33 -46.90
C LYS A 502 45.57 8.83 -46.66
N LEU A 503 46.10 9.31 -45.52
CA LEU A 503 46.21 10.71 -45.05
C LEU A 503 44.94 11.36 -44.48
N SER A 504 44.63 11.05 -43.21
CA SER A 504 44.35 12.01 -42.12
C SER A 504 43.73 11.28 -40.91
N GLU A 505 44.51 11.16 -39.84
CA GLU A 505 44.00 10.71 -38.53
C GLU A 505 43.14 11.82 -37.91
N SER A 506 41.88 11.91 -38.32
CA SER A 506 40.88 12.66 -37.56
C SER A 506 39.62 11.83 -37.44
N ALA A 507 39.63 10.90 -36.47
CA ALA A 507 38.42 10.24 -36.04
C ALA A 507 37.49 11.27 -35.40
N ASN A 508 36.40 11.63 -36.08
CA ASN A 508 35.37 12.49 -35.52
C ASN A 508 34.63 11.73 -34.41
N ILE A 509 34.84 12.15 -33.16
CA ILE A 509 34.11 11.63 -31.99
C ILE A 509 32.93 12.57 -31.75
N SER A 510 31.75 12.19 -32.22
CA SER A 510 30.51 12.88 -31.87
C SER A 510 30.06 12.44 -30.49
N ARG A 511 29.61 13.39 -29.66
CA ARG A 511 29.06 13.12 -28.33
C ARG A 511 27.63 13.62 -28.29
N ARG A 512 26.70 12.75 -27.91
CA ARG A 512 25.28 13.08 -27.79
C ARG A 512 24.81 12.69 -26.39
N SER A 513 24.13 13.60 -25.71
CA SER A 513 23.38 13.27 -24.51
C SER A 513 22.11 12.51 -24.88
N GLU A 514 21.89 11.37 -24.26
CA GLU A 514 20.69 10.55 -24.40
C GLU A 514 20.06 10.33 -23.02
N GLU A 515 18.73 10.35 -22.97
CA GLU A 515 17.97 10.05 -21.76
C GLU A 515 17.77 8.54 -21.64
N ARG A 516 18.15 7.94 -20.51
CA ARG A 516 17.97 6.52 -20.23
C ARG A 516 17.35 6.33 -18.86
N ALA A 517 16.38 5.43 -18.71
CA ALA A 517 15.90 5.00 -17.40
C ALA A 517 17.05 4.60 -16.48
N LEU A 518 16.96 4.96 -15.18
CA LEU A 518 17.98 4.56 -14.20
C LEU A 518 18.14 3.03 -14.19
N VAL A 519 17.01 2.32 -14.23
CA VAL A 519 16.90 0.89 -14.53
C VAL A 519 15.68 0.70 -15.43
N SER A 520 15.87 0.11 -16.61
CA SER A 520 14.78 -0.17 -17.56
C SER A 520 13.85 -1.28 -17.06
N PRO A 521 12.59 -1.35 -17.54
CA PRO A 521 11.66 -2.42 -17.15
C PRO A 521 12.24 -3.83 -17.40
N ALA A 522 12.91 -4.02 -18.54
CA ALA A 522 13.56 -5.29 -18.88
C ALA A 522 14.78 -5.64 -18.01
N GLU A 523 15.45 -4.65 -17.42
CA GLU A 523 16.48 -4.86 -16.39
C GLU A 523 15.85 -5.17 -15.04
N LEU A 524 14.71 -4.55 -14.71
CA LEU A 524 13.96 -4.80 -13.46
C LEU A 524 13.40 -6.23 -13.39
N LEU A 525 12.86 -6.77 -14.49
CA LEU A 525 12.41 -8.17 -14.54
C LEU A 525 13.53 -9.19 -14.29
N ARG A 526 14.79 -8.78 -14.50
CA ARG A 526 16.01 -9.58 -14.26
C ARG A 526 16.83 -9.03 -13.09
N PHE A 527 16.21 -8.22 -12.22
CA PHE A 527 16.91 -7.60 -11.11
C PHE A 527 17.36 -8.67 -10.10
N PRO A 528 18.55 -8.54 -9.48
CA PRO A 528 19.06 -9.55 -8.57
C PRO A 528 18.12 -9.81 -7.39
N LEU A 529 17.82 -11.08 -7.12
CA LEU A 529 16.85 -11.50 -6.10
C LEU A 529 17.33 -11.27 -4.65
N ASP A 530 18.62 -11.04 -4.47
CA ASP A 530 19.25 -10.68 -3.19
C ASP A 530 19.19 -9.17 -2.92
N LYS A 531 18.66 -8.37 -3.86
CA LYS A 531 18.55 -6.92 -3.73
C LYS A 531 17.11 -6.48 -3.56
N VAL A 532 16.96 -5.32 -2.93
CA VAL A 532 15.70 -4.62 -2.74
C VAL A 532 15.88 -3.16 -3.14
N LEU A 533 14.85 -2.60 -3.76
CA LEU A 533 14.77 -1.19 -4.13
C LEU A 533 13.87 -0.48 -3.12
N VAL A 534 14.41 0.51 -2.44
CA VAL A 534 13.70 1.34 -1.46
C VAL A 534 13.58 2.73 -2.03
N LEU A 535 12.37 3.26 -2.13
CA LEU A 535 12.03 4.56 -2.69
C LEU A 535 11.40 5.40 -1.57
N PRO A 536 12.20 6.16 -0.80
CA PRO A 536 11.69 7.11 0.18
C PRO A 536 11.15 8.35 -0.53
N GLU A 537 10.06 8.91 -0.02
CA GLU A 537 9.46 10.13 -0.53
C GLU A 537 10.44 11.30 -0.49
N GLY A 538 10.48 12.07 -1.59
CA GLY A 538 11.33 13.26 -1.73
C GLY A 538 12.83 12.94 -1.78
N GLN A 539 13.23 11.70 -2.05
CA GLN A 539 14.64 11.30 -2.12
C GLN A 539 14.91 10.40 -3.33
N TYR A 540 16.18 10.38 -3.76
CA TYR A 540 16.65 9.40 -4.73
C TYR A 540 16.45 7.95 -4.23
N PRO A 541 16.28 6.98 -5.14
CA PRO A 541 16.10 5.58 -4.76
C PRO A 541 17.34 5.01 -4.07
N ILE A 542 17.14 3.99 -3.24
CA ILE A 542 18.18 3.27 -2.54
C ILE A 542 18.16 1.83 -3.03
N LYS A 543 19.32 1.35 -3.46
CA LYS A 543 19.55 -0.07 -3.74
C LYS A 543 20.23 -0.71 -2.54
N ALA A 544 19.57 -1.69 -1.94
CA ALA A 544 20.05 -2.36 -0.73
C ALA A 544 20.06 -3.89 -0.90
N ASP A 545 20.75 -4.58 0.00
CA ASP A 545 20.68 -6.01 0.16
C ASP A 545 19.42 -6.41 0.93
N HIS A 546 18.85 -7.55 0.56
CA HIS A 546 17.73 -8.14 1.24
C HIS A 546 18.15 -8.59 2.65
N ILE A 547 17.37 -8.22 3.67
CA ILE A 547 17.59 -8.73 5.02
C ILE A 547 17.24 -10.22 5.02
N ARG A 548 18.06 -11.07 5.64
CA ARG A 548 17.70 -12.47 5.87
C ARG A 548 17.79 -12.72 7.36
N TYR A 549 16.66 -12.67 8.06
CA TYR A 549 16.65 -12.70 9.53
C TYR A 549 17.45 -13.90 10.09
N TYR A 550 17.31 -15.09 9.49
CA TYR A 550 18.03 -16.30 9.90
C TYR A 550 19.55 -16.28 9.66
N ALA A 551 20.05 -15.38 8.80
CA ALA A 551 21.47 -15.24 8.50
C ALA A 551 22.07 -13.94 9.07
N ASP A 552 21.23 -13.08 9.64
CA ASP A 552 21.65 -11.87 10.31
C ASP A 552 22.04 -12.20 11.75
N ARG A 553 23.21 -11.75 12.20
CA ARG A 553 23.74 -12.10 13.51
C ARG A 553 22.81 -11.75 14.67
N HIS A 554 22.10 -10.63 14.58
CA HIS A 554 21.19 -10.20 15.65
C HIS A 554 19.89 -11.00 15.64
N PHE A 555 19.27 -11.15 14.46
CA PHE A 555 18.00 -11.85 14.36
C PHE A 555 18.13 -13.37 14.48
N GLU A 556 19.26 -13.96 14.09
CA GLU A 556 19.56 -15.37 14.29
C GLU A 556 19.64 -15.73 15.79
N GLU A 557 20.25 -14.87 16.61
CA GLU A 557 20.27 -15.05 18.07
C GLU A 557 18.86 -15.01 18.66
N ILE A 558 18.00 -14.11 18.17
CA ILE A 558 16.60 -14.02 18.58
C ILE A 558 15.82 -15.28 18.19
N ASP A 559 15.98 -15.77 16.96
CA ASP A 559 15.28 -16.99 16.51
C ASP A 559 15.76 -18.22 17.28
N LYS A 560 17.06 -18.31 17.60
CA LYS A 560 17.59 -19.38 18.46
C LYS A 560 17.02 -19.32 19.88
N ALA A 561 16.96 -18.13 20.48
CA ALA A 561 16.43 -17.91 21.83
C ALA A 561 14.94 -18.22 21.96
N ARG A 562 14.21 -18.26 20.84
CA ARG A 562 12.80 -18.64 20.81
C ARG A 562 12.57 -20.12 21.08
N HIS A 563 13.49 -20.99 20.66
CA HIS A 563 13.34 -22.43 20.82
C HIS A 563 13.30 -22.84 22.31
N GLY A 564 12.41 -23.76 22.66
CA GLY A 564 12.20 -24.19 24.05
C GLY A 564 11.20 -23.35 24.84
N HIS A 565 10.64 -22.30 24.24
CA HIS A 565 9.52 -21.55 24.83
C HIS A 565 8.19 -21.93 24.19
N ALA A 566 7.16 -22.10 25.03
CA ALA A 566 5.80 -22.28 24.55
C ALA A 566 5.29 -20.99 23.89
N LEU A 567 4.53 -21.15 22.81
CA LEU A 567 3.86 -20.04 22.14
C LEU A 567 2.78 -19.45 23.06
N PRO A 568 2.59 -18.11 23.08
CA PRO A 568 1.65 -17.44 23.96
C PRO A 568 0.20 -17.52 23.44
N TYR A 569 -0.31 -18.74 23.28
CA TYR A 569 -1.71 -18.96 22.94
C TYR A 569 -2.62 -18.64 24.14
N PRO A 570 -3.85 -18.16 23.91
CA PRO A 570 -4.87 -18.09 24.95
C PRO A 570 -5.20 -19.50 25.48
N PRO A 571 -5.78 -19.59 26.69
CA PRO A 571 -6.37 -20.82 27.18
C PRO A 571 -7.37 -21.41 26.17
N ALA A 572 -7.28 -22.72 25.93
CA ALA A 572 -8.20 -23.40 25.03
C ALA A 572 -9.60 -23.49 25.66
N ALA A 573 -10.64 -23.13 24.90
CA ALA A 573 -12.02 -23.14 25.35
C ALA A 573 -12.87 -24.12 24.52
N ALA A 574 -13.89 -24.71 25.12
CA ALA A 574 -14.81 -25.58 24.39
C ALA A 574 -15.62 -24.77 23.36
N PRO A 575 -15.87 -25.32 22.16
CA PRO A 575 -16.77 -24.69 21.21
C PRO A 575 -18.19 -24.65 21.76
N VAL A 576 -18.92 -23.59 21.41
CA VAL A 576 -20.33 -23.47 21.76
C VAL A 576 -21.06 -24.61 21.05
N SER A 577 -21.50 -25.60 21.84
CA SER A 577 -22.34 -26.69 21.34
C SER A 577 -23.70 -26.12 20.97
N SER A 578 -23.94 -25.90 19.68
CA SER A 578 -25.24 -25.53 19.14
C SER A 578 -26.15 -26.73 18.88
N ARG A 579 -25.79 -27.96 19.30
CA ARG A 579 -26.73 -29.09 19.18
C ARG A 579 -27.99 -28.75 20.00
N PRO A 580 -29.15 -28.50 19.35
CA PRO A 580 -30.38 -28.43 20.11
C PRO A 580 -30.55 -29.77 20.83
N LYS A 581 -30.92 -29.73 22.12
CA LYS A 581 -31.49 -30.91 22.79
C LYS A 581 -32.69 -31.33 21.94
N LYS A 582 -32.54 -32.34 21.08
CA LYS A 582 -33.55 -32.88 20.13
C LYS A 582 -34.53 -31.80 19.63
N ILE A 583 -34.37 -31.37 18.37
CA ILE A 583 -35.51 -30.73 17.67
C ILE A 583 -36.59 -31.81 17.55
N THR A 584 -37.45 -31.88 18.54
CA THR A 584 -38.69 -32.61 18.46
C THR A 584 -39.54 -31.73 17.56
N LEU A 585 -39.70 -32.13 16.30
CA LEU A 585 -40.77 -31.58 15.49
C LEU A 585 -42.05 -31.91 16.24
N GLU A 586 -42.57 -30.95 17.02
CA GLU A 586 -43.96 -31.01 17.43
C GLU A 586 -44.75 -30.97 16.13
N LYS A 587 -45.19 -32.16 15.71
CA LYS A 587 -46.25 -32.27 14.73
C LYS A 587 -47.39 -31.43 15.31
N PRO A 588 -47.86 -30.37 14.64
CA PRO A 588 -49.01 -29.64 15.14
C PRO A 588 -50.11 -30.67 15.40
N GLU A 589 -50.74 -30.58 16.59
CA GLU A 589 -51.92 -31.41 16.88
C GLU A 589 -52.85 -31.31 15.68
N PRO A 590 -53.39 -32.43 15.17
CA PRO A 590 -54.39 -32.37 14.12
C PRO A 590 -55.56 -31.59 14.69
N THR A 591 -55.67 -30.32 14.32
CA THR A 591 -56.88 -29.54 14.52
C THR A 591 -57.97 -30.32 13.81
N ALA A 592 -58.91 -30.86 14.59
CA ALA A 592 -60.08 -31.50 14.05
C ALA A 592 -60.68 -30.54 13.02
N PRO A 593 -60.96 -30.98 11.77
CA PRO A 593 -61.56 -30.10 10.79
C PRO A 593 -62.86 -29.56 11.40
N ALA A 594 -62.97 -28.23 11.46
CA ALA A 594 -64.24 -27.60 11.82
C ALA A 594 -65.29 -28.11 10.84
N ALA A 595 -66.22 -28.93 11.34
CA ALA A 595 -67.31 -29.45 10.55
C ALA A 595 -68.21 -28.28 10.16
N ILE A 596 -67.99 -27.72 8.97
CA ILE A 596 -68.99 -26.88 8.32
C ILE A 596 -70.04 -27.86 7.81
N SER A 597 -71.19 -27.96 8.49
CA SER A 597 -72.33 -28.71 7.97
C SER A 597 -72.96 -27.90 6.83
N MET A 598 -72.48 -28.12 5.61
CA MET A 598 -73.24 -27.75 4.42
C MET A 598 -74.39 -28.74 4.27
N GLY A 599 -75.62 -28.26 4.09
CA GLY A 599 -76.76 -29.16 3.89
C GLY A 599 -76.62 -29.95 2.59
N ASP A 600 -77.06 -31.22 2.56
CA ASP A 600 -76.85 -32.15 1.44
C ASP A 600 -77.24 -31.57 0.07
N LYS A 601 -78.28 -30.72 0.02
CA LYS A 601 -78.71 -30.04 -1.21
C LYS A 601 -77.74 -28.96 -1.70
N GLU A 602 -77.08 -28.23 -0.81
CA GLU A 602 -76.05 -27.25 -1.18
C GLU A 602 -74.78 -27.95 -1.67
N PHE A 603 -74.44 -29.08 -1.05
CA PHE A 603 -73.32 -29.91 -1.50
C PHE A 603 -73.58 -30.53 -2.88
N GLU A 604 -74.76 -31.10 -3.13
CA GLU A 604 -75.11 -31.61 -4.46
C GLU A 604 -75.10 -30.52 -5.53
N THR A 605 -75.60 -29.32 -5.21
CA THR A 605 -75.62 -28.19 -6.13
C THR A 605 -74.19 -27.69 -6.42
N ALA A 606 -73.34 -27.60 -5.40
CA ALA A 606 -71.94 -27.20 -5.56
C ALA A 606 -71.16 -28.23 -6.37
N VAL A 607 -71.36 -29.53 -6.11
CA VAL A 607 -70.73 -30.62 -6.86
C VAL A 607 -71.20 -30.61 -8.32
N GLN A 608 -72.50 -30.49 -8.60
CA GLN A 608 -72.99 -30.40 -9.99
C GLN A 608 -72.43 -29.18 -10.72
N THR A 609 -72.36 -28.02 -10.06
CA THR A 609 -71.80 -26.79 -10.63
C THR A 609 -70.32 -26.96 -10.97
N TYR A 610 -69.55 -27.58 -10.07
CA TYR A 610 -68.12 -27.81 -10.27
C TYR A 610 -67.86 -28.87 -11.34
N THR A 611 -68.68 -29.93 -11.39
CA THR A 611 -68.56 -31.02 -12.38
C THR A 611 -68.94 -30.53 -13.77
N GLY A 612 -69.97 -29.69 -13.89
CA GLY A 612 -70.34 -29.03 -15.14
C GLY A 612 -69.27 -28.05 -15.65
N ALA A 613 -68.64 -27.30 -14.75
CA ALA A 613 -67.52 -26.42 -15.11
C ALA A 613 -66.32 -27.23 -15.64
N LEU A 614 -65.96 -28.33 -14.97
CA LEU A 614 -64.88 -29.23 -15.40
C LEU A 614 -65.16 -29.90 -16.76
N GLN A 615 -66.41 -30.28 -17.03
CA GLN A 615 -66.82 -30.78 -18.35
C GLN A 615 -66.70 -29.69 -19.43
N GLY A 616 -67.10 -28.45 -19.15
CA GLY A 616 -66.93 -27.32 -20.07
C GLY A 616 -65.46 -27.03 -20.40
N TYR A 617 -64.57 -27.13 -19.42
CA TYR A 617 -63.12 -27.01 -19.65
C TYR A 617 -62.56 -28.18 -20.47
N ALA A 618 -63.05 -29.41 -20.24
CA ALA A 618 -62.63 -30.58 -21.00
C ALA A 618 -63.11 -30.57 -22.46
N GLU A 619 -64.30 -30.04 -22.73
CA GLU A 619 -64.83 -29.85 -24.09
C GLU A 619 -64.10 -28.72 -24.83
N ALA A 620 -63.83 -27.60 -24.16
CA ALA A 620 -63.04 -26.50 -24.70
C ALA A 620 -61.60 -26.95 -25.06
N ALA A 621 -61.01 -27.84 -24.25
CA ALA A 621 -59.69 -28.41 -24.51
C ALA A 621 -59.67 -29.42 -25.69
N ARG A 622 -60.81 -30.01 -26.05
CA ARG A 622 -60.93 -30.96 -27.18
C ARG A 622 -61.21 -30.29 -28.53
N ALA A 623 -61.59 -29.01 -28.56
CA ALA A 623 -61.81 -28.27 -29.80
C ALA A 623 -60.48 -27.84 -30.46
N LYS A 624 -60.04 -28.55 -31.52
CA LYS A 624 -58.85 -28.18 -32.31
C LYS A 624 -59.01 -26.81 -33.00
N PRO A 625 -57.94 -25.99 -33.10
CA PRO A 625 -58.02 -24.67 -33.72
C PRO A 625 -58.20 -24.76 -35.26
N LYS A 626 -59.19 -24.03 -35.79
CA LYS A 626 -59.39 -23.85 -37.24
C LYS A 626 -58.26 -23.01 -37.85
N LYS A 627 -57.56 -23.55 -38.84
CA LYS A 627 -56.68 -22.79 -39.75
C LYS A 627 -57.51 -21.78 -40.54
N THR A 628 -57.33 -20.48 -40.33
CA THR A 628 -57.85 -19.42 -41.22
C THR A 628 -56.73 -18.83 -42.06
N ARG A 629 -56.95 -18.89 -43.38
CA ARG A 629 -56.12 -18.34 -44.46
C ARG A 629 -56.04 -16.82 -44.37
N PHE A 630 -54.84 -16.27 -44.53
CA PHE A 630 -54.60 -14.87 -44.87
C PHE A 630 -55.07 -14.61 -46.31
N GLY A 631 -55.86 -13.54 -46.50
CA GLY A 631 -56.24 -13.02 -47.80
C GLY A 631 -57.12 -11.78 -47.68
N GLY A 632 -56.54 -10.58 -47.84
CA GLY A 632 -57.29 -9.33 -47.84
C GLY A 632 -56.40 -8.12 -48.12
N ARG A 633 -56.22 -7.81 -49.40
CA ARG A 633 -55.63 -6.56 -49.93
C ARG A 633 -56.39 -5.33 -49.41
N ALA A 634 -55.66 -4.30 -48.99
CA ALA A 634 -56.12 -2.91 -49.09
C ALA A 634 -54.96 -2.03 -49.61
N ARG A 635 -55.28 -1.25 -50.64
CA ARG A 635 -54.38 -0.51 -51.52
C ARG A 635 -53.85 0.78 -50.88
N SER A 636 -52.59 1.06 -51.21
CA SER A 636 -51.94 2.37 -51.22
C SER A 636 -52.34 3.21 -52.43
N SER A 637 -52.46 4.52 -52.26
CA SER A 637 -52.14 5.63 -53.20
C SER A 637 -52.79 6.89 -52.62
N ASP A 638 -52.26 8.11 -52.64
CA ASP A 638 -51.01 8.73 -53.09
C ASP A 638 -51.20 10.23 -52.75
N ALA A 639 -50.13 10.99 -52.51
CA ALA A 639 -49.94 12.35 -53.08
C ALA A 639 -48.73 13.08 -52.47
N LYS A 640 -47.57 12.95 -53.14
CA LYS A 640 -46.80 14.03 -53.79
C LYS A 640 -46.89 15.48 -53.21
N ALA A 641 -45.75 16.06 -52.80
CA ALA A 641 -44.87 16.90 -53.65
C ALA A 641 -44.15 18.08 -52.93
N ARG A 642 -42.94 18.39 -53.46
CA ARG A 642 -42.11 19.62 -53.41
C ARG A 642 -41.25 19.83 -52.15
N GLY A 643 -39.94 20.09 -52.26
CA GLY A 643 -39.03 20.23 -53.41
C GLY A 643 -37.60 20.34 -52.91
#